data_AF-A0A2V7N0E7-F1
#
_entry.id   AF-A0A2V7N0E7-F1
#
_cell.length_a   1.000
_cell.length_b   1.000
_cell.length_c   1.000
_cell.angle_alpha   90.00
_cell.angle_beta   90.00
_cell.angle_gamma   90.00
#
_symmetry.space_group_name_H-M   'P 1'
#
loop_
_entity.id
_entity.type
_entity.pdbx_description
1 polymer ?
#
loop_
_entity_poly.entity_id
_entity_poly.type
_entity_poly.pdbx_seq_one_letter_code
_entity_poly.pdbx_strand_id
1 'polypeptide(L)'
;MERTPSDLATPTVLKFGGTSVEDAAACARVAGIVRAHGGSRPVVVVSALAGVTDALLGCVREGALRAFDTHLERHREIAQRLLGPEARGAFLGELERARGELAALVERIGREPALRARLEDEIVSYGERLSAPLVAAVLATAGLRARHVDARRCIVTDESPGRATPDPAATAARTRAELAPLLDGGMIPVLGGYIGASAAGVTTTLGRGGSDYTAALVGAALGAGEIQIWTDVSGVQTADPRVVRGARTIPSLSYAEAAELAYFGAKVLHPKTIQPAKDRGIPVRICNSRAPDDPGTLVSGAADVWPGTVKSIAHKSGITVVQISSARMLGAYGFLRALFEVFDRHELPVDVVATSEVSVSLTVDDDARLPAVVAELQALGDVQVQPRRAIICVVGEGLRSTPGIAARVFETIRDINVSLISQGASRVNLTFIVDEEHVAEAVVRLHTALLERAEAGPGVLARAPIRRAAGRREGTVDPVELARRLIDIPSVSGEEEAVARFLASHLERLGYRVELLEAPTGRPGLVATTGAPPKLVFSTHLDTVPPHFASGEDEEYVYGRGACDAKGILAAQLAAAERLRAEGRNDLGLLFVVDEERGSVGARVANAHPFARECRWLIDGEPTENKLAVGCKGSLRVTLRGEGTGGHSAYPERGRSAIHVLLDALDDVRAVAWPKDDYFGDTTCNIGVIVGGTQANVIAPDARADLHIRLVTDQGPVRELLERAVGSRARIEYLSFTPPVRLTAVPDFEQCVVGYTTDVPHLSNWGTPLLLGPGSIHDAHTARERIAKAELERGVELYVRLGRALLAEPAPARRGKTAGARP
;
A
#
# COMPACT_ATOMS: atom_id res chain seq x y z
N MET A 1 -31.57 7.16 -31.41
CA MET A 1 -30.17 6.99 -30.99
C MET A 1 -30.21 6.43 -29.57
N GLU A 2 -30.29 5.10 -29.46
CA GLU A 2 -30.20 4.42 -28.16
C GLU A 2 -28.79 4.58 -27.64
N ARG A 3 -28.66 5.15 -26.43
CA ARG A 3 -27.36 5.24 -25.75
C ARG A 3 -26.97 3.84 -25.30
N THR A 4 -25.79 3.40 -25.68
CA THR A 4 -25.16 2.18 -25.16
C THR A 4 -25.00 2.27 -23.63
N PRO A 5 -25.09 1.15 -22.88
CA PRO A 5 -25.02 1.15 -21.41
C PRO A 5 -23.71 1.66 -20.79
N SER A 6 -22.67 1.93 -21.59
CA SER A 6 -21.34 2.33 -21.13
C SER A 6 -21.18 3.83 -20.83
N ASP A 7 -22.22 4.65 -21.05
CA ASP A 7 -22.17 6.12 -20.89
C ASP A 7 -22.97 6.64 -19.67
N LEU A 8 -23.45 5.75 -18.80
CA LEU A 8 -24.14 6.14 -17.57
C LEU A 8 -23.12 6.36 -16.44
N ALA A 9 -23.11 7.57 -15.85
CA ALA A 9 -22.28 7.88 -14.68
C ALA A 9 -22.46 6.83 -13.58
N THR A 10 -21.36 6.35 -13.01
CA THR A 10 -21.36 5.38 -11.90
C THR A 10 -21.99 6.00 -10.65
N PRO A 11 -22.85 5.28 -9.89
CA PRO A 11 -23.50 5.83 -8.72
C PRO A 11 -22.50 6.14 -7.60
N THR A 12 -22.82 7.15 -6.78
CA THR A 12 -22.09 7.47 -5.54
C THR A 12 -22.97 7.18 -4.35
N VAL A 13 -22.46 6.47 -3.34
CA VAL A 13 -23.22 6.22 -2.09
C VAL A 13 -22.83 7.25 -1.04
N LEU A 14 -23.79 8.00 -0.52
CA LEU A 14 -23.61 9.03 0.51
C LEU A 14 -24.22 8.53 1.81
N LYS A 15 -23.38 8.19 2.79
CA LYS A 15 -23.83 7.80 4.12
C LYS A 15 -23.73 8.96 5.09
N PHE A 16 -24.80 9.28 5.82
CA PHE A 16 -24.80 10.30 6.87
C PHE A 16 -24.95 9.67 8.26
N GLY A 17 -24.01 9.98 9.16
CA GLY A 17 -24.09 9.57 10.56
C GLY A 17 -25.16 10.31 11.36
N GLY A 18 -25.45 9.86 12.60
CA GLY A 18 -26.52 10.43 13.41
C GLY A 18 -26.33 11.91 13.76
N THR A 19 -25.08 12.38 13.90
CA THR A 19 -24.75 13.80 14.09
C THR A 19 -24.99 14.63 12.81
N SER A 20 -24.78 14.02 11.64
CA SER A 20 -25.04 14.65 10.34
C SER A 20 -26.53 14.85 10.04
N VAL A 21 -27.42 14.17 10.77
CA VAL A 21 -28.87 14.31 10.67
C VAL A 21 -29.50 14.76 11.99
N GLU A 22 -28.74 15.27 12.96
CA GLU A 22 -29.21 15.45 14.34
C GLU A 22 -30.40 16.42 14.53
N ASP A 23 -30.54 17.41 13.65
CA ASP A 23 -31.57 18.44 13.76
C ASP A 23 -31.96 19.02 12.39
N ALA A 24 -32.82 20.03 12.39
CA ALA A 24 -33.30 20.66 11.16
C ALA A 24 -32.17 21.34 10.36
N ALA A 25 -31.20 21.96 11.04
CA ALA A 25 -30.07 22.57 10.35
C ALA A 25 -29.18 21.49 9.70
N ALA A 26 -28.99 20.36 10.38
CA ALA A 26 -28.25 19.21 9.87
C ALA A 26 -28.94 18.60 8.64
N CYS A 27 -30.23 18.32 8.70
CA CYS A 27 -31.00 17.82 7.56
C CYS A 27 -31.02 18.79 6.37
N ALA A 28 -31.05 20.11 6.62
CA ALA A 28 -30.91 21.11 5.56
C ALA A 28 -29.51 21.08 4.91
N ARG A 29 -28.44 20.89 5.70
CA ARG A 29 -27.07 20.69 5.17
C ARG A 29 -26.99 19.43 4.31
N VAL A 30 -27.59 18.32 4.74
CA VAL A 30 -27.67 17.07 3.94
C VAL A 30 -28.30 17.35 2.58
N ALA A 31 -29.40 18.11 2.52
CA ALA A 31 -30.01 18.49 1.24
C ALA A 31 -29.08 19.31 0.34
N GLY A 32 -28.28 20.21 0.93
CA GLY A 32 -27.23 20.95 0.20
C GLY A 32 -26.15 20.03 -0.37
N ILE A 33 -25.63 19.12 0.46
CA ILE A 33 -24.60 18.14 0.07
C ILE A 33 -25.11 17.23 -1.06
N VAL A 34 -26.30 16.65 -0.92
CA VAL A 34 -26.88 15.76 -1.94
C VAL A 34 -27.11 16.52 -3.25
N ARG A 35 -27.55 17.79 -3.20
CA ARG A 35 -27.73 18.63 -4.39
C ARG A 35 -26.42 18.86 -5.15
N ALA A 36 -25.30 19.06 -4.44
CA ALA A 36 -23.99 19.25 -5.05
C ALA A 36 -23.52 18.02 -5.86
N HIS A 37 -24.09 16.84 -5.59
CA HIS A 37 -23.79 15.58 -6.29
C HIS A 37 -24.72 15.31 -7.49
N GLY A 38 -25.48 16.30 -7.96
CA GLY A 38 -26.57 16.19 -8.96
C GLY A 38 -26.22 15.61 -10.36
N GLY A 39 -25.00 15.13 -10.60
CA GLY A 39 -24.58 14.39 -11.79
C GLY A 39 -24.11 12.95 -11.55
N SER A 40 -23.90 12.52 -10.29
CA SER A 40 -23.27 11.23 -9.94
C SER A 40 -24.23 10.13 -9.47
N ARG A 41 -25.53 10.27 -9.80
CA ARG A 41 -26.60 9.32 -9.43
C ARG A 41 -26.53 8.90 -7.93
N PRO A 42 -26.71 9.84 -6.99
CA PRO A 42 -26.46 9.58 -5.57
C PRO A 42 -27.47 8.58 -4.98
N VAL A 43 -26.98 7.71 -4.08
CA VAL A 43 -27.78 6.88 -3.18
C VAL A 43 -27.51 7.33 -1.75
N VAL A 44 -28.54 7.63 -0.97
CA VAL A 44 -28.39 8.15 0.39
C VAL A 44 -28.66 7.05 1.42
N VAL A 45 -27.74 6.86 2.37
CA VAL A 45 -27.91 5.98 3.54
C VAL A 45 -27.86 6.85 4.79
N VAL A 46 -28.81 6.72 5.71
CA VAL A 46 -28.83 7.52 6.95
C VAL A 46 -28.88 6.63 8.18
N SER A 47 -28.15 7.01 9.23
CA SER A 47 -28.35 6.46 10.58
C SER A 47 -29.58 7.09 11.24
N ALA A 48 -29.99 6.55 12.39
CA ALA A 48 -30.93 7.22 13.28
C ALA A 48 -30.39 8.60 13.72
N LEU A 49 -31.27 9.53 14.13
CA LEU A 49 -30.81 10.82 14.68
C LEU A 49 -29.92 10.58 15.91
N ALA A 50 -28.96 11.48 16.17
CA ALA A 50 -28.05 11.38 17.30
C ALA A 50 -28.78 11.09 18.64
N GLY A 51 -28.38 10.02 19.31
CA GLY A 51 -28.92 9.55 20.60
C GLY A 51 -30.19 8.68 20.53
N VAL A 52 -30.82 8.53 19.36
CA VAL A 52 -32.08 7.75 19.21
C VAL A 52 -31.86 6.26 19.44
N THR A 53 -30.81 5.68 18.85
CA THR A 53 -30.48 4.25 19.01
C THR A 53 -30.21 3.90 20.47
N ASP A 54 -29.45 4.73 21.19
CA ASP A 54 -29.16 4.53 22.61
C ASP A 54 -30.43 4.64 23.46
N ALA A 55 -31.33 5.58 23.13
CA ALA A 55 -32.61 5.71 23.81
C ALA A 55 -33.50 4.49 23.58
N LEU A 56 -33.54 3.93 22.35
CA LEU A 56 -34.29 2.71 22.04
C LEU A 56 -33.73 1.49 22.80
N LEU A 57 -32.41 1.34 22.87
CA LEU A 57 -31.76 0.33 23.69
C LEU A 57 -32.07 0.53 25.18
N GLY A 58 -32.11 1.77 25.66
CA GLY A 58 -32.56 2.14 26.99
C GLY A 58 -34.00 1.67 27.27
N CYS A 59 -34.92 1.93 26.34
CA CYS A 59 -36.30 1.47 26.43
C CYS A 59 -36.43 -0.05 26.49
N VAL A 60 -35.58 -0.80 25.77
CA VAL A 60 -35.52 -2.26 25.83
C VAL A 60 -35.05 -2.73 27.21
N ARG A 61 -34.04 -2.07 27.80
CA ARG A 61 -33.52 -2.37 29.15
C ARG A 61 -34.54 -2.06 30.24
N GLU A 62 -35.18 -0.91 30.16
CA GLU A 62 -36.14 -0.42 31.16
C GLU A 62 -37.54 -1.03 31.00
N GLY A 63 -37.87 -1.56 29.82
CA GLY A 63 -39.22 -2.03 29.52
C GLY A 63 -40.26 -0.89 29.46
N ALA A 64 -39.83 0.34 29.15
CA ALA A 64 -40.71 1.51 29.10
C ALA A 64 -40.25 2.54 28.06
N LEU A 65 -41.20 3.29 27.48
CA LEU A 65 -40.93 4.33 26.46
C LEU A 65 -40.75 5.75 27.01
N ARG A 66 -40.80 5.96 28.33
CA ARG A 66 -40.94 7.30 28.92
C ARG A 66 -39.84 8.29 28.49
N ALA A 67 -38.60 7.83 28.30
CA ALA A 67 -37.50 8.69 27.86
C ALA A 67 -37.50 8.98 26.35
N PHE A 68 -38.23 8.19 25.54
CA PHE A 68 -38.17 8.25 24.08
C PHE A 68 -39.04 9.36 23.47
N ASP A 69 -40.07 9.84 24.17
CA ASP A 69 -40.96 10.90 23.67
C ASP A 69 -40.17 12.19 23.30
N THR A 70 -39.08 12.50 24.03
CA THR A 70 -38.20 13.64 23.71
C THR A 70 -37.49 13.48 22.35
N HIS A 71 -37.16 12.26 21.96
CA HIS A 71 -36.56 11.96 20.66
C HIS A 71 -37.59 12.00 19.53
N LEU A 72 -38.84 11.61 19.79
CA LEU A 72 -39.94 11.77 18.85
C LEU A 72 -40.24 13.26 18.58
N GLU A 73 -40.19 14.10 19.62
CA GLU A 73 -40.39 15.54 19.44
C GLU A 73 -39.32 16.19 18.55
N ARG A 74 -38.06 15.70 18.61
CA ARG A 74 -37.02 16.15 17.66
C ARG A 74 -37.36 15.82 16.21
N HIS A 75 -37.92 14.64 15.93
CA HIS A 75 -38.40 14.31 14.58
C HIS A 75 -39.55 15.23 14.16
N ARG A 76 -40.47 15.51 15.10
CA ARG A 76 -41.60 16.42 14.91
C ARG A 76 -41.12 17.84 14.56
N GLU A 77 -40.13 18.35 15.27
CA GLU A 77 -39.54 19.68 15.05
C GLU A 77 -38.89 19.79 13.67
N ILE A 78 -38.10 18.80 13.25
CA ILE A 78 -37.49 18.77 11.91
C ILE A 78 -38.58 18.80 10.84
N ALA A 79 -39.60 17.96 10.99
CA ALA A 79 -40.73 17.90 10.05
C ALA A 79 -41.50 19.23 9.99
N GLN A 80 -41.70 19.89 11.13
CA GLN A 80 -42.37 21.18 11.20
C GLN A 80 -41.60 22.31 10.52
N ARG A 81 -40.27 22.31 10.66
CA ARG A 81 -39.39 23.36 10.13
C ARG A 81 -39.11 23.20 8.64
N LEU A 82 -38.96 21.98 8.14
CA LEU A 82 -38.43 21.73 6.80
C LEU A 82 -39.45 21.18 5.78
N LEU A 83 -40.54 20.56 6.22
CA LEU A 83 -41.50 19.91 5.30
C LEU A 83 -42.68 20.83 4.97
N GLY A 84 -43.16 20.72 3.73
CA GLY A 84 -44.43 21.34 3.30
C GLY A 84 -45.64 20.71 4.01
N PRO A 85 -46.82 21.37 4.02
CA PRO A 85 -47.98 20.95 4.81
C PRO A 85 -48.42 19.50 4.61
N GLU A 86 -48.43 19.02 3.36
CA GLU A 86 -48.86 17.66 3.00
C GLU A 86 -47.84 16.61 3.48
N ALA A 87 -46.56 16.75 3.09
CA ALA A 87 -45.49 15.84 3.51
C ALA A 87 -45.32 15.82 5.03
N ARG A 88 -45.47 16.97 5.68
CA ARG A 88 -45.49 17.08 7.15
C ARG A 88 -46.63 16.28 7.76
N GLY A 89 -47.86 16.43 7.26
CA GLY A 89 -49.01 15.67 7.75
C GLY A 89 -48.81 14.16 7.63
N ALA A 90 -48.31 13.71 6.48
CA ALA A 90 -48.01 12.29 6.24
C ALA A 90 -46.96 11.75 7.22
N PHE A 91 -45.84 12.46 7.40
CA PHE A 91 -44.77 12.02 8.29
C PHE A 91 -45.19 12.04 9.77
N LEU A 92 -45.96 13.04 10.21
CA LEU A 92 -46.47 13.08 11.59
C LEU A 92 -47.42 11.91 11.88
N GLY A 93 -48.24 11.49 10.90
CA GLY A 93 -49.06 10.29 11.03
C GLY A 93 -48.23 9.01 11.14
N GLU A 94 -47.11 8.93 10.43
CA GLU A 94 -46.14 7.83 10.55
C GLU A 94 -45.44 7.80 11.91
N LEU A 95 -45.08 8.97 12.44
CA LEU A 95 -44.46 9.12 13.75
C LEU A 95 -45.37 8.64 14.88
N GLU A 96 -46.66 9.01 14.86
CA GLU A 96 -47.63 8.56 15.87
C GLU A 96 -47.89 7.04 15.78
N ARG A 97 -47.92 6.49 14.56
CA ARG A 97 -48.05 5.03 14.37
C ARG A 97 -46.86 4.28 14.94
N ALA A 98 -45.64 4.75 14.64
CA ALA A 98 -44.41 4.18 15.15
C ALA A 98 -44.35 4.22 16.68
N ARG A 99 -44.82 5.31 17.31
CA ARG A 99 -44.94 5.41 18.77
C ARG A 99 -45.86 4.34 19.35
N GLY A 100 -47.02 4.11 18.72
CA GLY A 100 -47.96 3.06 19.13
C GLY A 100 -47.37 1.65 18.98
N GLU A 101 -46.70 1.38 17.85
CA GLU A 101 -46.04 0.10 17.58
C GLU A 101 -44.89 -0.18 18.57
N LEU A 102 -44.04 0.82 18.83
CA LEU A 102 -42.98 0.75 19.83
C LEU A 102 -43.54 0.45 21.23
N ALA A 103 -44.66 1.07 21.60
CA ALA A 103 -45.27 0.85 22.92
C ALA A 103 -45.69 -0.62 23.09
N ALA A 104 -46.32 -1.18 22.05
CA ALA A 104 -46.72 -2.58 22.03
C ALA A 104 -45.50 -3.53 22.07
N LEU A 105 -44.44 -3.22 21.33
CA LEU A 105 -43.22 -4.05 21.31
C LEU A 105 -42.49 -4.05 22.66
N VAL A 106 -42.36 -2.89 23.29
CA VAL A 106 -41.73 -2.75 24.62
C VAL A 106 -42.54 -3.49 25.69
N GLU A 107 -43.87 -3.40 25.66
CA GLU A 107 -44.74 -4.19 26.55
C GLU A 107 -44.56 -5.70 26.32
N ARG A 108 -44.41 -6.12 25.06
CA ARG A 108 -44.22 -7.52 24.69
C ARG A 108 -42.89 -8.09 25.18
N ILE A 109 -41.82 -7.29 25.22
CA ILE A 109 -40.53 -7.70 25.80
C ILE A 109 -40.67 -8.14 27.26
N GLY A 110 -41.51 -7.45 28.05
CA GLY A 110 -41.75 -7.81 29.44
C GLY A 110 -42.55 -9.11 29.61
N ARG A 111 -43.40 -9.45 28.64
CA ARG A 111 -44.24 -10.66 28.65
C ARG A 111 -43.56 -11.89 28.07
N GLU A 112 -42.64 -11.71 27.12
CA GLU A 112 -42.02 -12.80 26.35
C GLU A 112 -40.49 -12.74 26.39
N PRO A 113 -39.84 -13.08 27.52
CA PRO A 113 -38.38 -12.99 27.68
C PRO A 113 -37.60 -13.79 26.61
N ALA A 114 -38.17 -14.92 26.15
CA ALA A 114 -37.57 -15.75 25.12
C ALA A 114 -37.42 -15.05 23.75
N LEU A 115 -38.21 -14.00 23.50
CA LEU A 115 -38.16 -13.23 22.24
C LEU A 115 -37.38 -11.92 22.37
N ARG A 116 -36.87 -11.60 23.57
CA ARG A 116 -36.25 -10.30 23.89
C ARG A 116 -35.22 -9.86 22.84
N ALA A 117 -34.30 -10.75 22.46
CA ALA A 117 -33.23 -10.40 21.52
C ALA A 117 -33.75 -10.06 20.10
N ARG A 118 -34.80 -10.75 19.64
CA ARG A 118 -35.44 -10.45 18.34
C ARG A 118 -36.27 -9.16 18.39
N LEU A 119 -36.95 -8.95 19.51
CA LEU A 119 -37.73 -7.73 19.74
C LEU A 119 -36.83 -6.50 19.89
N GLU A 120 -35.63 -6.66 20.45
CA GLU A 120 -34.62 -5.62 20.53
C GLU A 120 -34.22 -5.13 19.13
N ASP A 121 -33.90 -6.03 18.20
CA ASP A 121 -33.59 -5.67 16.81
C ASP A 121 -34.75 -4.92 16.12
N GLU A 122 -36.00 -5.38 16.31
CA GLU A 122 -37.18 -4.71 15.78
C GLU A 122 -37.37 -3.30 16.38
N ILE A 123 -37.23 -3.14 17.70
CA ILE A 123 -37.38 -1.85 18.39
C ILE A 123 -36.30 -0.87 17.96
N VAL A 124 -35.04 -1.30 17.96
CA VAL A 124 -33.93 -0.41 17.61
C VAL A 124 -33.98 0.00 16.14
N SER A 125 -34.55 -0.85 15.25
CA SER A 125 -34.75 -0.51 13.83
C SER A 125 -35.60 0.75 13.60
N TYR A 126 -36.44 1.16 14.56
CA TYR A 126 -37.25 2.38 14.43
C TYR A 126 -36.42 3.65 14.32
N GLY A 127 -35.17 3.64 14.80
CA GLY A 127 -34.27 4.77 14.62
C GLY A 127 -34.10 5.14 13.14
N GLU A 128 -33.66 4.18 12.32
CA GLU A 128 -33.46 4.37 10.89
C GLU A 128 -34.77 4.35 10.08
N ARG A 129 -35.79 3.62 10.55
CA ARG A 129 -37.12 3.63 9.91
C ARG A 129 -37.84 4.96 10.06
N LEU A 130 -37.46 5.81 11.03
CA LEU A 130 -37.98 7.17 11.16
C LEU A 130 -37.08 8.20 10.46
N SER A 131 -35.76 8.06 10.54
CA SER A 131 -34.83 9.04 9.95
C SER A 131 -34.81 8.98 8.42
N ALA A 132 -34.85 7.78 7.82
CA ALA A 132 -34.81 7.62 6.37
C ALA A 132 -36.00 8.26 5.62
N PRO A 133 -37.27 8.00 6.00
CA PRO A 133 -38.40 8.68 5.37
C PRO A 133 -38.42 10.19 5.65
N LEU A 134 -37.99 10.64 6.85
CA LEU A 134 -37.87 12.06 7.16
C LEU A 134 -36.88 12.76 6.22
N VAL A 135 -35.67 12.23 6.07
CA VAL A 135 -34.65 12.79 5.19
C VAL A 135 -35.11 12.74 3.73
N ALA A 136 -35.74 11.65 3.29
CA ALA A 136 -36.31 11.58 1.94
C ALA A 136 -37.33 12.70 1.67
N ALA A 137 -38.23 12.98 2.63
CA ALA A 137 -39.20 14.06 2.53
C ALA A 137 -38.54 15.46 2.55
N VAL A 138 -37.46 15.63 3.32
CA VAL A 138 -36.67 16.87 3.34
C VAL A 138 -36.02 17.11 1.98
N LEU A 139 -35.38 16.08 1.40
CA LEU A 139 -34.77 16.17 0.06
C LEU A 139 -35.83 16.49 -1.01
N ALA A 140 -36.99 15.84 -0.95
CA ALA A 140 -38.11 16.09 -1.85
C ALA A 140 -38.63 17.54 -1.75
N THR A 141 -38.81 18.05 -0.53
CA THR A 141 -39.22 19.45 -0.30
C THR A 141 -38.16 20.44 -0.79
N ALA A 142 -36.88 20.06 -0.76
CA ALA A 142 -35.76 20.83 -1.27
C ALA A 142 -35.59 20.78 -2.82
N GLY A 143 -36.56 20.19 -3.53
CA GLY A 143 -36.61 20.11 -4.99
C GLY A 143 -35.82 18.95 -5.61
N LEU A 144 -35.34 18.01 -4.79
CA LEU A 144 -34.62 16.82 -5.28
C LEU A 144 -35.61 15.66 -5.48
N ARG A 145 -35.41 14.85 -6.52
CA ARG A 145 -36.27 13.70 -6.81
C ARG A 145 -35.96 12.52 -5.88
N ALA A 146 -36.20 12.66 -4.58
CA ALA A 146 -35.84 11.65 -3.58
C ALA A 146 -37.01 10.72 -3.21
N ARG A 147 -36.71 9.47 -2.88
CA ARG A 147 -37.69 8.47 -2.43
C ARG A 147 -37.10 7.57 -1.34
N HIS A 148 -37.87 7.36 -0.28
CA HIS A 148 -37.53 6.36 0.75
C HIS A 148 -37.64 4.93 0.21
N VAL A 149 -36.64 4.11 0.53
CA VAL A 149 -36.63 2.67 0.31
C VAL A 149 -36.28 1.98 1.62
N ASP A 150 -37.14 1.06 2.07
CA ASP A 150 -36.89 0.27 3.28
C ASP A 150 -35.69 -0.66 3.06
N ALA A 151 -34.62 -0.48 3.83
CA ALA A 151 -33.39 -1.24 3.70
C ALA A 151 -33.57 -2.74 3.95
N ARG A 152 -34.61 -3.15 4.69
CA ARG A 152 -34.95 -4.56 4.91
C ARG A 152 -35.37 -5.29 3.63
N ARG A 153 -35.76 -4.55 2.59
CA ARG A 153 -36.00 -5.09 1.25
C ARG A 153 -34.72 -5.32 0.47
N CYS A 154 -33.63 -4.65 0.84
CA CYS A 154 -32.34 -4.67 0.15
C CYS A 154 -31.32 -5.59 0.84
N ILE A 155 -31.18 -5.48 2.16
CA ILE A 155 -30.16 -6.16 2.96
C ILE A 155 -30.72 -7.46 3.54
N VAL A 156 -30.16 -8.59 3.12
CA VAL A 156 -30.56 -9.93 3.56
C VAL A 156 -29.52 -10.47 4.54
N THR A 157 -29.95 -10.96 5.70
CA THR A 157 -29.03 -11.43 6.76
C THR A 157 -29.42 -12.82 7.30
N ASP A 158 -28.55 -13.40 8.12
CA ASP A 158 -28.95 -14.42 9.10
C ASP A 158 -29.79 -13.81 10.24
N GLU A 159 -30.17 -14.62 11.24
CA GLU A 159 -30.96 -14.17 12.41
C GLU A 159 -30.11 -14.04 13.69
N SER A 160 -28.80 -13.77 13.55
CA SER A 160 -27.91 -13.59 14.70
C SER A 160 -28.25 -12.26 15.42
N PRO A 161 -28.82 -12.27 16.64
CA PRO A 161 -29.40 -11.05 17.24
C PRO A 161 -28.33 -9.98 17.52
N GLY A 162 -28.62 -8.72 17.16
CA GLY A 162 -27.74 -7.57 17.41
C GLY A 162 -26.45 -7.52 16.57
N ARG A 163 -26.18 -8.55 15.76
CA ARG A 163 -24.93 -8.73 14.99
C ARG A 163 -25.14 -9.62 13.76
N ALA A 164 -26.26 -9.42 13.07
CA ALA A 164 -26.64 -10.24 11.95
C ALA A 164 -25.61 -10.14 10.82
N THR A 165 -25.28 -11.29 10.23
CA THR A 165 -24.31 -11.38 9.13
C THR A 165 -25.06 -11.29 7.79
N PRO A 166 -24.74 -10.33 6.91
CA PRO A 166 -25.35 -10.25 5.59
C PRO A 166 -24.98 -11.42 4.69
N ASP A 167 -25.94 -11.87 3.88
CA ASP A 167 -25.70 -12.69 2.69
C ASP A 167 -25.33 -11.76 1.52
N PRO A 168 -24.08 -11.77 1.04
CA PRO A 168 -23.63 -10.85 -0.01
C PRO A 168 -24.37 -11.04 -1.34
N ALA A 169 -24.70 -12.29 -1.71
CA ALA A 169 -25.31 -12.60 -2.99
C ALA A 169 -26.79 -12.19 -3.00
N ALA A 170 -27.53 -12.57 -1.97
CA ALA A 170 -28.94 -12.21 -1.82
C ALA A 170 -29.10 -10.68 -1.66
N THR A 171 -28.23 -10.06 -0.86
CA THR A 171 -28.20 -8.59 -0.69
C THR A 171 -27.93 -7.88 -2.01
N ALA A 172 -26.94 -8.33 -2.79
CA ALA A 172 -26.63 -7.71 -4.08
C ALA A 172 -27.80 -7.83 -5.07
N ALA A 173 -28.45 -8.99 -5.16
CA ALA A 173 -29.58 -9.22 -6.04
C ALA A 173 -30.77 -8.33 -5.68
N ARG A 174 -31.18 -8.30 -4.40
CA ARG A 174 -32.33 -7.50 -3.95
C ARG A 174 -32.05 -6.00 -4.03
N THR A 175 -30.86 -5.57 -3.62
CA THR A 175 -30.46 -4.15 -3.72
C THR A 175 -30.52 -3.65 -5.16
N ARG A 176 -30.04 -4.44 -6.14
CA ARG A 176 -30.16 -4.06 -7.56
C ARG A 176 -31.61 -3.99 -8.01
N ALA A 177 -32.43 -4.98 -7.65
CA ALA A 177 -33.84 -5.01 -8.04
C ALA A 177 -34.64 -3.82 -7.50
N GLU A 178 -34.35 -3.39 -6.26
CA GLU A 178 -35.03 -2.25 -5.61
C GLU A 178 -34.49 -0.89 -6.08
N LEU A 179 -33.17 -0.74 -6.23
CA LEU A 179 -32.55 0.57 -6.41
C LEU A 179 -32.24 0.92 -7.86
N ALA A 180 -31.87 -0.05 -8.71
CA ALA A 180 -31.49 0.25 -10.10
C ALA A 180 -32.63 0.93 -10.89
N PRO A 181 -33.90 0.49 -10.82
CA PRO A 181 -35.00 1.16 -11.54
C PRO A 181 -35.22 2.60 -11.09
N LEU A 182 -35.01 2.89 -9.80
CA LEU A 182 -35.12 4.24 -9.26
C LEU A 182 -34.01 5.14 -9.80
N LEU A 183 -32.76 4.63 -9.80
CA LEU A 183 -31.61 5.35 -10.32
C LEU A 183 -31.71 5.58 -11.82
N ASP A 184 -32.24 4.63 -12.58
CA ASP A 184 -32.47 4.76 -14.03
C ASP A 184 -33.56 5.81 -14.32
N GLY A 185 -34.57 5.91 -13.45
CA GLY A 185 -35.59 6.95 -13.49
C GLY A 185 -35.15 8.34 -13.00
N GLY A 186 -33.88 8.52 -12.62
CA GLY A 186 -33.33 9.77 -12.07
C GLY A 186 -33.83 10.11 -10.67
N MET A 187 -34.28 9.11 -9.90
CA MET A 187 -34.65 9.26 -8.49
C MET A 187 -33.43 9.02 -7.60
N ILE A 188 -33.41 9.66 -6.43
CA ILE A 188 -32.41 9.50 -5.35
C ILE A 188 -33.01 8.58 -4.29
N PRO A 189 -32.59 7.30 -4.21
CA PRO A 189 -33.05 6.41 -3.16
C PRO A 189 -32.46 6.82 -1.81
N VAL A 190 -33.27 6.81 -0.76
CA VAL A 190 -32.88 7.09 0.62
C VAL A 190 -33.20 5.88 1.48
N LEU A 191 -32.20 5.30 2.12
CA LEU A 191 -32.30 4.08 2.91
C LEU A 191 -31.87 4.32 4.36
N GLY A 192 -32.49 3.57 5.28
CA GLY A 192 -31.98 3.42 6.64
C GLY A 192 -30.76 2.52 6.66
N GLY A 193 -29.66 2.95 7.27
CA GLY A 193 -28.51 2.08 7.54
C GLY A 193 -28.80 1.10 8.68
N TYR A 194 -27.80 0.31 9.10
CA TYR A 194 -27.84 -0.51 10.34
C TYR A 194 -28.81 -1.70 10.35
N ILE A 195 -29.91 -1.64 9.58
CA ILE A 195 -31.01 -2.59 9.60
C ILE A 195 -31.00 -3.49 8.35
N GLY A 196 -31.49 -4.71 8.52
CA GLY A 196 -31.73 -5.69 7.46
C GLY A 196 -32.91 -6.59 7.80
N ALA A 197 -33.13 -7.61 6.99
CA ALA A 197 -34.06 -8.67 7.34
C ALA A 197 -33.56 -10.05 6.95
N SER A 198 -33.98 -11.05 7.72
CA SER A 198 -33.75 -12.45 7.38
C SER A 198 -34.53 -12.85 6.13
N ALA A 199 -34.21 -14.01 5.56
CA ALA A 199 -34.97 -14.57 4.44
C ALA A 199 -36.48 -14.76 4.78
N ALA A 200 -36.81 -14.95 6.06
CA ALA A 200 -38.18 -15.06 6.57
C ALA A 200 -38.86 -13.70 6.82
N GLY A 201 -38.16 -12.58 6.59
CA GLY A 201 -38.69 -11.23 6.80
C GLY A 201 -38.59 -10.72 8.23
N VAL A 202 -37.84 -11.39 9.11
CA VAL A 202 -37.58 -10.93 10.47
C VAL A 202 -36.59 -9.77 10.43
N THR A 203 -36.91 -8.63 11.06
CA THR A 203 -35.98 -7.50 11.17
C THR A 203 -34.75 -7.89 11.96
N THR A 204 -33.59 -7.47 11.48
CA THR A 204 -32.29 -7.74 12.09
C THR A 204 -31.44 -6.47 12.10
N THR A 205 -30.44 -6.43 12.98
CA THR A 205 -29.47 -5.34 13.03
C THR A 205 -28.05 -5.84 12.79
N LEU A 206 -27.23 -5.00 12.15
CA LEU A 206 -25.87 -5.34 11.71
C LEU A 206 -24.80 -5.09 12.80
N GLY A 207 -25.21 -4.63 13.99
CA GLY A 207 -24.31 -4.25 15.07
C GLY A 207 -23.57 -2.92 14.84
N ARG A 208 -22.52 -2.70 15.64
CA ARG A 208 -21.76 -1.43 15.67
C ARG A 208 -21.20 -1.09 14.28
N GLY A 209 -21.42 0.16 13.84
CA GLY A 209 -21.00 0.62 12.51
C GLY A 209 -21.91 0.11 11.37
N GLY A 210 -23.06 -0.48 11.71
CA GLY A 210 -23.96 -1.10 10.74
C GLY A 210 -24.42 -0.17 9.61
N SER A 211 -24.57 1.14 9.85
CA SER A 211 -24.93 2.07 8.76
C SER A 211 -23.80 2.25 7.73
N ASP A 212 -22.53 2.25 8.17
CA ASP A 212 -21.38 2.28 7.25
C ASP A 212 -21.31 0.95 6.47
N TYR A 213 -21.65 -0.16 7.15
CA TYR A 213 -21.71 -1.47 6.52
C TYR A 213 -22.80 -1.55 5.44
N THR A 214 -23.99 -1.01 5.73
CA THR A 214 -25.07 -0.87 4.74
C THR A 214 -24.59 -0.09 3.51
N ALA A 215 -23.88 1.03 3.71
CA ALA A 215 -23.35 1.83 2.60
C ALA A 215 -22.34 1.04 1.75
N ALA A 216 -21.45 0.27 2.37
CA ALA A 216 -20.53 -0.63 1.66
C ALA A 216 -21.24 -1.73 0.89
N LEU A 217 -22.25 -2.38 1.49
CA LEU A 217 -23.05 -3.42 0.83
C LEU A 217 -23.81 -2.86 -0.38
N VAL A 218 -24.44 -1.69 -0.23
CA VAL A 218 -25.16 -1.01 -1.32
C VAL A 218 -24.20 -0.58 -2.42
N GLY A 219 -23.04 0.00 -2.07
CA GLY A 219 -22.02 0.39 -3.04
C GLY A 219 -21.50 -0.81 -3.83
N ALA A 220 -21.17 -1.91 -3.15
CA ALA A 220 -20.72 -3.15 -3.77
C ALA A 220 -21.80 -3.80 -4.66
N ALA A 221 -23.07 -3.75 -4.24
CA ALA A 221 -24.19 -4.26 -5.02
C ALA A 221 -24.34 -3.48 -6.33
N LEU A 222 -24.26 -2.16 -6.29
CA LEU A 222 -24.50 -1.26 -7.44
C LEU A 222 -23.27 -1.00 -8.31
N GLY A 223 -22.06 -1.38 -7.86
CA GLY A 223 -20.82 -1.01 -8.54
C GLY A 223 -20.56 0.49 -8.46
N ALA A 224 -20.72 1.06 -7.26
CA ALA A 224 -20.52 2.48 -7.03
C ALA A 224 -19.09 2.91 -7.35
N GLY A 225 -18.93 4.11 -7.90
CA GLY A 225 -17.62 4.71 -8.18
C GLY A 225 -16.90 5.17 -6.91
N GLU A 226 -17.67 5.57 -5.89
CA GLU A 226 -17.16 6.01 -4.59
C GLU A 226 -18.26 5.85 -3.52
N ILE A 227 -17.83 5.60 -2.28
CA ILE A 227 -18.68 5.65 -1.09
C ILE A 227 -18.18 6.79 -0.20
N GLN A 228 -19.05 7.72 0.17
CA GLN A 228 -18.72 8.82 1.06
C GLN A 228 -19.40 8.65 2.42
N ILE A 229 -18.60 8.63 3.47
CA ILE A 229 -19.04 8.55 4.87
C ILE A 229 -18.98 9.96 5.46
N TRP A 230 -20.14 10.60 5.55
CA TRP A 230 -20.33 11.92 6.12
C TRP A 230 -20.53 11.84 7.62
N THR A 231 -19.59 12.45 8.35
CA THR A 231 -19.50 12.47 9.81
C THR A 231 -19.29 13.91 10.30
N ASP A 232 -18.80 14.10 11.53
CA ASP A 232 -18.50 15.38 12.17
C ASP A 232 -17.01 15.74 12.20
N VAL A 233 -16.17 14.93 11.55
CA VAL A 233 -14.72 15.15 11.40
C VAL A 233 -14.32 15.25 9.92
N SER A 234 -13.35 16.10 9.64
CA SER A 234 -12.83 16.39 8.28
C SER A 234 -11.83 15.36 7.78
N GLY A 235 -12.11 14.07 8.02
CA GLY A 235 -11.23 12.95 7.71
C GLY A 235 -10.49 12.37 8.93
N VAL A 236 -9.62 11.40 8.66
CA VAL A 236 -8.73 10.78 9.66
C VAL A 236 -7.56 11.72 9.93
N GLN A 237 -7.22 11.90 11.20
CA GLN A 237 -6.14 12.80 11.62
C GLN A 237 -4.81 12.04 11.83
N THR A 238 -3.68 12.73 11.71
CA THR A 238 -2.33 12.22 12.01
C THR A 238 -2.12 11.83 13.48
N ALA A 239 -2.95 12.35 14.38
CA ALA A 239 -3.04 11.98 15.80
C ALA A 239 -4.38 12.52 16.36
N ASP A 240 -4.75 12.15 17.58
CA ASP A 240 -5.93 12.74 18.23
C ASP A 240 -5.73 14.27 18.42
N PRO A 241 -6.56 15.14 17.81
CA PRO A 241 -6.40 16.59 17.90
C PRO A 241 -6.59 17.14 19.33
N ARG A 242 -7.17 16.36 20.24
CA ARG A 242 -7.28 16.69 21.68
C ARG A 242 -5.95 16.52 22.41
N VAL A 243 -5.07 15.66 21.90
CA VAL A 243 -3.72 15.41 22.45
C VAL A 243 -2.68 16.25 21.72
N VAL A 244 -2.76 16.28 20.38
CA VAL A 244 -1.80 16.98 19.52
C VAL A 244 -2.51 18.11 18.78
N ARG A 245 -2.26 19.36 19.18
CA ARG A 245 -2.88 20.53 18.51
C ARG A 245 -2.46 20.70 17.04
N GLY A 246 -1.28 20.20 16.67
CA GLY A 246 -0.76 20.19 15.29
C GLY A 246 -1.27 19.02 14.43
N ALA A 247 -2.26 18.25 14.90
CA ALA A 247 -2.83 17.16 14.12
C ALA A 247 -3.45 17.67 12.81
N ARG A 248 -3.18 16.96 11.72
CA ARG A 248 -3.64 17.30 10.36
C ARG A 248 -4.50 16.18 9.79
N THR A 249 -5.43 16.55 8.91
CA THR A 249 -6.16 15.56 8.09
C THR A 249 -5.20 14.84 7.16
N ILE A 250 -5.28 13.52 7.14
CA ILE A 250 -4.57 12.66 6.21
C ILE A 250 -5.38 12.63 4.90
N PRO A 251 -4.84 13.08 3.76
CA PRO A 251 -5.51 13.05 2.46
C PRO A 251 -5.94 11.66 2.01
N SER A 252 -5.11 10.64 2.29
CA SER A 252 -5.35 9.28 1.80
C SER A 252 -4.74 8.18 2.68
N LEU A 253 -5.43 7.04 2.73
CA LEU A 253 -5.06 5.85 3.48
C LEU A 253 -5.31 4.59 2.66
N SER A 254 -4.50 3.56 2.87
CA SER A 254 -4.84 2.21 2.44
C SER A 254 -5.95 1.63 3.33
N TYR A 255 -6.72 0.65 2.83
CA TYR A 255 -7.68 -0.06 3.68
C TYR A 255 -7.01 -0.72 4.90
N ALA A 256 -5.74 -1.12 4.78
CA ALA A 256 -5.00 -1.73 5.88
C ALA A 256 -4.67 -0.69 6.95
N GLU A 257 -4.16 0.49 6.58
CA GLU A 257 -3.89 1.59 7.51
C GLU A 257 -5.17 2.06 8.21
N ALA A 258 -6.26 2.26 7.47
CA ALA A 258 -7.54 2.66 8.04
C ALA A 258 -8.08 1.63 9.05
N ALA A 259 -7.89 0.34 8.76
CA ALA A 259 -8.29 -0.75 9.65
C ALA A 259 -7.53 -0.74 10.99
N GLU A 260 -6.21 -0.54 10.95
CA GLU A 260 -5.40 -0.43 12.16
C GLU A 260 -5.79 0.80 12.99
N LEU A 261 -5.99 1.95 12.35
CA LEU A 261 -6.37 3.18 13.04
C LEU A 261 -7.73 3.05 13.73
N ALA A 262 -8.69 2.42 13.06
CA ALA A 262 -10.01 2.18 13.63
C ALA A 262 -10.00 1.28 14.85
N TYR A 263 -9.10 0.30 14.87
CA TYR A 263 -8.93 -0.61 16.00
C TYR A 263 -8.32 0.10 17.22
N PHE A 264 -7.29 0.92 17.01
CA PHE A 264 -6.49 1.52 18.09
C PHE A 264 -6.88 2.95 18.49
N GLY A 265 -8.12 3.38 18.22
CA GLY A 265 -8.70 4.57 18.83
C GLY A 265 -9.15 5.69 17.88
N ALA A 266 -8.84 5.61 16.58
CA ALA A 266 -9.42 6.54 15.60
C ALA A 266 -10.84 6.08 15.27
N LYS A 267 -11.86 6.68 15.92
CA LYS A 267 -13.27 6.35 15.69
C LYS A 267 -13.74 6.75 14.29
N VAL A 268 -13.38 5.99 13.26
CA VAL A 268 -13.69 6.37 11.86
C VAL A 268 -14.28 5.24 11.03
N LEU A 269 -13.59 4.10 10.82
CA LEU A 269 -14.08 3.03 9.94
C LEU A 269 -13.73 1.63 10.44
N HIS A 270 -14.71 0.90 10.98
CA HIS A 270 -14.45 -0.46 11.41
C HIS A 270 -14.12 -1.39 10.22
N PRO A 271 -13.07 -2.24 10.26
CA PRO A 271 -12.63 -3.01 9.09
C PRO A 271 -13.72 -3.86 8.43
N LYS A 272 -14.56 -4.51 9.26
CA LYS A 272 -15.69 -5.32 8.78
C LYS A 272 -16.71 -4.53 7.95
N THR A 273 -16.89 -3.24 8.24
CA THR A 273 -17.95 -2.43 7.60
C THR A 273 -17.55 -1.99 6.20
N ILE A 274 -16.26 -1.86 5.91
CA ILE A 274 -15.73 -1.48 4.58
C ILE A 274 -15.29 -2.67 3.74
N GLN A 275 -15.33 -3.90 4.27
CA GLN A 275 -14.90 -5.11 3.56
C GLN A 275 -15.60 -5.28 2.19
N PRO A 276 -16.93 -5.08 2.03
CA PRO A 276 -17.57 -5.18 0.71
C PRO A 276 -17.03 -4.17 -0.31
N ALA A 277 -16.65 -2.97 0.15
CA ALA A 277 -16.06 -1.95 -0.70
C ALA A 277 -14.65 -2.36 -1.13
N LYS A 278 -13.83 -2.85 -0.18
CA LYS A 278 -12.49 -3.39 -0.42
C LYS A 278 -12.50 -4.54 -1.44
N ASP A 279 -13.40 -5.51 -1.29
CA ASP A 279 -13.51 -6.67 -2.18
C ASP A 279 -13.84 -6.29 -3.63
N ARG A 280 -14.42 -5.10 -3.83
CA ARG A 280 -14.77 -4.55 -5.14
C ARG A 280 -13.86 -3.41 -5.59
N GLY A 281 -12.84 -3.05 -4.80
CA GLY A 281 -11.94 -1.93 -5.09
C GLY A 281 -12.64 -0.56 -5.09
N ILE A 282 -13.74 -0.40 -4.35
CA ILE A 282 -14.53 0.84 -4.31
C ILE A 282 -13.94 1.79 -3.27
N PRO A 283 -13.41 2.97 -3.66
CA PRO A 283 -12.83 3.90 -2.70
C PRO A 283 -13.87 4.44 -1.72
N VAL A 284 -13.45 4.65 -0.48
CA VAL A 284 -14.29 5.18 0.61
C VAL A 284 -13.74 6.51 1.09
N ARG A 285 -14.49 7.59 0.97
CA ARG A 285 -14.09 8.92 1.46
C ARG A 285 -14.75 9.24 2.79
N ILE A 286 -13.99 9.75 3.74
CA ILE A 286 -14.50 10.27 5.02
C ILE A 286 -14.62 11.79 4.91
N CYS A 287 -15.84 12.31 5.07
CA CYS A 287 -16.19 13.71 4.85
C CYS A 287 -16.79 14.35 6.12
N ASN A 288 -16.71 15.67 6.23
CA ASN A 288 -17.35 16.43 7.31
C ASN A 288 -18.66 17.08 6.84
N SER A 289 -19.78 16.65 7.41
CA SER A 289 -21.10 17.23 7.11
C SER A 289 -21.27 18.69 7.57
N ARG A 290 -20.41 19.17 8.49
CA ARG A 290 -20.39 20.56 8.95
C ARG A 290 -19.41 21.44 8.16
N ALA A 291 -18.48 20.84 7.42
CA ALA A 291 -17.51 21.51 6.56
C ALA A 291 -17.40 20.75 5.22
N PRO A 292 -18.44 20.84 4.37
CA PRO A 292 -18.58 19.96 3.21
C PRO A 292 -17.57 20.23 2.09
N ASP A 293 -16.89 21.38 2.12
CA ASP A 293 -15.84 21.73 1.17
C ASP A 293 -14.46 21.17 1.56
N ASP A 294 -14.33 20.58 2.77
CA ASP A 294 -13.09 19.94 3.20
C ASP A 294 -12.83 18.68 2.35
N PRO A 295 -11.57 18.45 1.93
CA PRO A 295 -11.23 17.34 1.03
C PRO A 295 -11.43 15.94 1.65
N GLY A 296 -11.46 15.87 2.98
CA GLY A 296 -11.62 14.64 3.74
C GLY A 296 -10.42 13.70 3.61
N THR A 297 -10.65 12.42 3.88
CA THR A 297 -9.67 11.34 3.71
C THR A 297 -10.19 10.31 2.73
N LEU A 298 -9.43 9.98 1.69
CA LEU A 298 -9.75 8.92 0.74
C LEU A 298 -9.10 7.59 1.16
N VAL A 299 -9.91 6.58 1.43
CA VAL A 299 -9.45 5.23 1.75
C VAL A 299 -9.59 4.33 0.52
N SER A 300 -8.48 3.74 0.05
CA SER A 300 -8.48 2.93 -1.17
C SER A 300 -7.55 1.70 -1.07
N GLY A 301 -7.51 0.90 -2.13
CA GLY A 301 -6.58 -0.23 -2.24
C GLY A 301 -5.15 0.18 -2.61
N ALA A 302 -4.97 1.38 -3.16
CA ALA A 302 -3.65 1.93 -3.47
C ALA A 302 -3.00 2.46 -2.18
N ALA A 303 -1.74 2.10 -1.96
CA ALA A 303 -0.93 2.67 -0.91
C ALA A 303 -0.26 3.94 -1.43
N ASP A 304 -0.72 5.10 -0.97
CA ASP A 304 0.00 6.35 -1.22
C ASP A 304 1.26 6.41 -0.35
N VAL A 305 2.38 6.81 -0.97
CA VAL A 305 3.67 7.01 -0.30
C VAL A 305 3.61 8.30 0.52
N TRP A 306 3.63 8.19 1.84
CA TRP A 306 3.73 9.33 2.76
C TRP A 306 5.18 9.60 3.13
N PRO A 307 5.61 10.87 3.24
CA PRO A 307 6.95 11.21 3.72
C PRO A 307 7.24 10.54 5.06
N GLY A 308 8.28 9.70 5.13
CA GLY A 308 8.74 9.09 6.38
C GLY A 308 7.96 7.86 6.85
N THR A 309 7.17 7.21 6.00
CA THR A 309 6.48 5.91 6.23
C THR A 309 5.33 5.97 7.25
N VAL A 310 5.43 6.80 8.29
CA VAL A 310 4.42 6.99 9.35
C VAL A 310 3.38 8.01 8.88
N LYS A 311 2.09 7.62 8.87
CA LYS A 311 0.96 8.51 8.55
C LYS A 311 0.20 8.99 9.78
N SER A 312 0.14 8.16 10.82
CA SER A 312 -0.65 8.48 12.00
C SER A 312 -0.15 7.78 13.25
N ILE A 313 -0.44 8.37 14.41
CA ILE A 313 -0.18 7.80 15.72
C ILE A 313 -1.52 7.75 16.48
N ALA A 314 -2.03 6.54 16.66
CA ALA A 314 -3.23 6.27 17.42
C ALA A 314 -2.87 5.79 18.83
N HIS A 315 -3.80 5.99 19.78
CA HIS A 315 -3.66 5.45 21.13
C HIS A 315 -5.01 5.03 21.71
N LYS A 316 -4.96 4.02 22.59
CA LYS A 316 -6.10 3.51 23.35
C LYS A 316 -5.70 3.42 24.82
N SER A 317 -6.32 4.24 25.65
CA SER A 317 -6.12 4.28 27.11
C SER A 317 -7.10 3.36 27.85
N GLY A 318 -6.91 3.17 29.16
CA GLY A 318 -7.76 2.28 29.96
C GLY A 318 -7.56 0.80 29.65
N ILE A 319 -6.33 0.43 29.26
CA ILE A 319 -5.96 -0.95 28.94
C ILE A 319 -5.37 -1.62 30.18
N THR A 320 -5.68 -2.90 30.35
CA THR A 320 -5.08 -3.76 31.35
C THR A 320 -4.23 -4.83 30.68
N VAL A 321 -2.96 -4.94 31.10
CA VAL A 321 -2.04 -6.01 30.64
C VAL A 321 -2.16 -7.20 31.58
N VAL A 322 -2.42 -8.38 31.01
CA VAL A 322 -2.45 -9.67 31.71
C VAL A 322 -1.26 -10.49 31.24
N GLN A 323 -0.35 -10.83 32.15
CA GLN A 323 0.83 -11.63 31.88
C GLN A 323 0.73 -12.98 32.58
N ILE A 324 0.90 -14.06 31.82
CA ILE A 324 0.86 -15.44 32.31
C ILE A 324 2.24 -16.04 32.12
N SER A 325 2.87 -16.53 33.19
CA SER A 325 4.17 -17.22 33.15
C SER A 325 4.01 -18.68 33.54
N SER A 326 4.51 -19.60 32.71
CA SER A 326 4.39 -21.04 32.94
C SER A 326 5.51 -21.82 32.25
N ALA A 327 6.32 -22.55 33.03
CA ALA A 327 7.32 -23.48 32.49
C ALA A 327 6.69 -24.62 31.66
N ARG A 328 5.38 -24.86 31.83
CA ARG A 328 4.60 -25.85 31.07
C ARG A 328 4.44 -25.48 29.60
N MET A 329 4.80 -24.27 29.19
CA MET A 329 4.75 -23.80 27.81
C MET A 329 5.92 -24.32 26.96
N LEU A 330 7.06 -24.68 27.58
CA LEU A 330 8.24 -25.20 26.89
C LEU A 330 7.97 -26.55 26.22
N GLY A 331 8.00 -26.57 24.87
CA GLY A 331 7.82 -27.79 24.08
C GLY A 331 6.42 -28.40 24.13
N ALA A 332 5.45 -27.73 24.77
CA ALA A 332 4.08 -28.21 24.90
C ALA A 332 3.17 -27.62 23.81
N TYR A 333 2.41 -28.48 23.14
CA TYR A 333 1.34 -28.05 22.24
C TYR A 333 0.04 -27.83 23.02
N GLY A 334 -0.79 -26.87 22.59
CA GLY A 334 -2.13 -26.65 23.15
C GLY A 334 -2.23 -25.65 24.32
N PHE A 335 -1.11 -25.17 24.88
CA PHE A 335 -1.14 -24.16 25.96
C PHE A 335 -1.86 -22.88 25.54
N LEU A 336 -1.49 -22.30 24.37
CA LEU A 336 -2.15 -21.10 23.85
C LEU A 336 -3.64 -21.33 23.58
N ARG A 337 -4.03 -22.53 23.12
CA ARG A 337 -5.45 -22.89 22.95
C ARG A 337 -6.19 -22.85 24.29
N ALA A 338 -5.68 -23.53 25.31
CA ALA A 338 -6.30 -23.56 26.63
C ALA A 338 -6.42 -22.17 27.25
N LEU A 339 -5.40 -21.32 27.04
CA LEU A 339 -5.41 -19.92 27.45
C LEU A 339 -6.51 -19.13 26.73
N PHE A 340 -6.60 -19.19 25.39
CA PHE A 340 -7.63 -18.45 24.65
C PHE A 340 -9.06 -18.99 24.85
N GLU A 341 -9.22 -20.29 25.16
CA GLU A 341 -10.52 -20.86 25.56
C GLU A 341 -11.08 -20.23 26.84
N VAL A 342 -10.24 -19.74 27.76
CA VAL A 342 -10.70 -18.98 28.93
C VAL A 342 -11.35 -17.67 28.48
N PHE A 343 -10.65 -16.88 27.65
CA PHE A 343 -11.16 -15.60 27.16
C PHE A 343 -12.45 -15.77 26.35
N ASP A 344 -12.55 -16.82 25.53
CA ASP A 344 -13.74 -17.15 24.74
C ASP A 344 -14.96 -17.46 25.63
N ARG A 345 -14.80 -18.27 26.68
CA ARG A 345 -15.89 -18.60 27.63
C ARG A 345 -16.46 -17.37 28.34
N HIS A 346 -15.61 -16.40 28.64
CA HIS A 346 -16.01 -15.15 29.30
C HIS A 346 -16.37 -14.05 28.29
N GLU A 347 -16.34 -14.36 26.98
CA GLU A 347 -16.57 -13.41 25.90
C GLU A 347 -15.75 -12.12 26.08
N LEU A 348 -14.47 -12.26 26.48
CA LEU A 348 -13.55 -11.14 26.73
C LEU A 348 -12.60 -10.97 25.54
N PRO A 349 -12.75 -9.91 24.71
CA PRO A 349 -11.85 -9.66 23.58
C PRO A 349 -10.42 -9.38 24.05
N VAL A 350 -9.45 -9.86 23.28
CA VAL A 350 -8.02 -9.59 23.47
C VAL A 350 -7.52 -8.72 22.32
N ASP A 351 -6.79 -7.64 22.64
CA ASP A 351 -6.32 -6.67 21.63
C ASP A 351 -4.92 -7.02 21.08
N VAL A 352 -3.92 -7.10 21.96
CA VAL A 352 -2.51 -7.27 21.62
C VAL A 352 -1.97 -8.50 22.35
N VAL A 353 -1.16 -9.29 21.64
CA VAL A 353 -0.53 -10.50 22.16
C VAL A 353 0.97 -10.42 21.94
N ALA A 354 1.76 -10.77 22.96
CA ALA A 354 3.20 -10.99 22.87
C ALA A 354 3.59 -12.27 23.63
N THR A 355 4.50 -13.07 23.06
CA THR A 355 4.90 -14.38 23.63
C THR A 355 6.42 -14.48 23.77
N SER A 356 6.87 -15.14 24.84
CA SER A 356 8.24 -15.65 25.02
C SER A 356 8.23 -17.19 25.12
N GLU A 357 9.36 -17.84 25.42
CA GLU A 357 9.39 -19.30 25.61
C GLU A 357 8.51 -19.80 26.78
N VAL A 358 8.32 -18.97 27.81
CA VAL A 358 7.65 -19.34 29.07
C VAL A 358 6.58 -18.35 29.52
N SER A 359 6.29 -17.31 28.75
CA SER A 359 5.30 -16.31 29.14
C SER A 359 4.46 -15.81 27.97
N VAL A 360 3.23 -15.39 28.27
CA VAL A 360 2.30 -14.77 27.34
C VAL A 360 1.77 -13.48 27.98
N SER A 361 1.88 -12.37 27.27
CA SER A 361 1.33 -11.08 27.68
C SER A 361 0.21 -10.67 26.72
N LEU A 362 -0.92 -10.26 27.28
CA LEU A 362 -2.18 -9.98 26.58
C LEU A 362 -2.74 -8.64 27.07
N THR A 363 -3.48 -7.94 26.23
CA THR A 363 -4.22 -6.73 26.64
C THR A 363 -5.72 -6.89 26.51
N VAL A 364 -6.45 -6.32 27.47
CA VAL A 364 -7.91 -6.27 27.51
C VAL A 364 -8.39 -4.87 27.92
N ASP A 365 -9.65 -4.55 27.60
CA ASP A 365 -10.28 -3.26 27.89
C ASP A 365 -11.63 -3.38 28.65
N ASP A 366 -11.91 -4.54 29.27
CA ASP A 366 -13.10 -4.78 30.09
C ASP A 366 -12.71 -5.26 31.51
N ASP A 367 -12.74 -4.32 32.44
CA ASP A 367 -12.44 -4.56 33.86
C ASP A 367 -13.53 -5.34 34.60
N ALA A 368 -14.76 -5.44 34.05
CA ALA A 368 -15.88 -6.11 34.71
C ALA A 368 -15.77 -7.63 34.61
N ARG A 369 -15.32 -8.15 33.45
CA ARG A 369 -15.16 -9.60 33.20
C ARG A 369 -13.79 -10.12 33.63
N LEU A 370 -12.80 -9.24 33.72
CA LEU A 370 -11.40 -9.60 34.00
C LEU A 370 -11.18 -10.43 35.29
N PRO A 371 -11.82 -10.14 36.45
CA PRO A 371 -11.57 -10.91 37.68
C PRO A 371 -11.88 -12.41 37.53
N ALA A 372 -12.94 -12.76 36.80
CA ALA A 372 -13.33 -14.14 36.55
C ALA A 372 -12.33 -14.86 35.63
N VAL A 373 -11.86 -14.15 34.59
CA VAL A 373 -10.82 -14.64 33.68
C VAL A 373 -9.50 -14.90 34.42
N VAL A 374 -9.06 -13.97 35.26
CA VAL A 374 -7.81 -14.10 36.04
C VAL A 374 -7.85 -15.32 36.95
N ALA A 375 -8.97 -15.55 37.65
CA ALA A 375 -9.12 -16.71 38.53
C ALA A 375 -8.98 -18.04 37.77
N GLU A 376 -9.47 -18.12 36.54
CA GLU A 376 -9.36 -19.34 35.72
C GLU A 376 -7.96 -19.50 35.11
N LEU A 377 -7.31 -18.39 34.71
CA LEU A 377 -5.94 -18.38 34.19
C LEU A 377 -4.88 -18.82 35.22
N GLN A 378 -5.12 -18.61 36.52
CA GLN A 378 -4.24 -19.05 37.60
C GLN A 378 -4.02 -20.57 37.62
N ALA A 379 -4.93 -21.36 37.01
CA ALA A 379 -4.74 -22.80 36.86
C ALA A 379 -3.68 -23.17 35.78
N LEU A 380 -3.36 -22.23 34.88
CA LEU A 380 -2.44 -22.44 33.75
C LEU A 380 -1.01 -21.96 34.07
N GLY A 381 -0.85 -20.98 34.95
CA GLY A 381 0.44 -20.40 35.33
C GLY A 381 0.32 -19.28 36.36
N ASP A 382 1.44 -18.63 36.66
CA ASP A 382 1.47 -17.41 37.47
C ASP A 382 0.89 -16.24 36.67
N VAL A 383 -0.10 -15.53 37.22
CA VAL A 383 -0.84 -14.47 36.53
C VAL A 383 -0.57 -13.12 37.19
N GLN A 384 -0.04 -12.18 36.42
CA GLN A 384 0.16 -10.79 36.82
C GLN A 384 -0.77 -9.87 36.03
N VAL A 385 -1.40 -8.93 36.73
CA VAL A 385 -2.35 -7.98 36.15
C VAL A 385 -1.81 -6.58 36.38
N GLN A 386 -1.68 -5.81 35.30
CA GLN A 386 -1.17 -4.44 35.31
C GLN A 386 -2.21 -3.49 34.71
N PRO A 387 -3.04 -2.84 35.53
CA PRO A 387 -4.03 -1.87 35.05
C PRO A 387 -3.37 -0.52 34.70
N ARG A 388 -4.17 0.42 34.17
CA ARG A 388 -3.76 1.80 33.82
C ARG A 388 -2.60 1.82 32.83
N ARG A 389 -2.73 1.02 31.77
CA ARG A 389 -1.83 1.00 30.62
C ARG A 389 -2.53 1.62 29.42
N ALA A 390 -1.73 1.93 28.42
CA ALA A 390 -2.25 2.41 27.15
C ALA A 390 -1.48 1.80 26.00
N ILE A 391 -2.20 1.49 24.93
CA ILE A 391 -1.64 1.08 23.66
C ILE A 391 -1.33 2.34 22.85
N ILE A 392 -0.11 2.43 22.32
CA ILE A 392 0.27 3.38 21.27
C ILE A 392 0.53 2.57 20.00
N CYS A 393 -0.12 2.97 18.91
CA CYS A 393 0.02 2.34 17.60
C CYS A 393 0.49 3.38 16.59
N VAL A 394 1.68 3.16 16.05
CA VAL A 394 2.24 3.93 14.93
C VAL A 394 1.77 3.25 13.65
N VAL A 395 1.07 3.97 12.78
CA VAL A 395 0.47 3.45 11.56
C VAL A 395 1.07 4.11 10.33
N GLY A 396 1.36 3.28 9.32
CA GLY A 396 1.75 3.71 7.99
C GLY A 396 2.36 2.58 7.17
N GLU A 397 2.27 2.67 5.86
CA GLU A 397 2.70 1.59 4.98
C GLU A 397 4.22 1.38 5.00
N GLY A 398 4.68 0.14 5.21
CA GLY A 398 6.10 -0.22 5.13
C GLY A 398 6.89 -0.07 6.44
N LEU A 399 6.22 0.12 7.58
CA LEU A 399 6.88 0.23 8.90
C LEU A 399 7.75 -0.98 9.24
N ARG A 400 7.34 -2.18 8.82
CA ARG A 400 8.11 -3.42 9.03
C ARG A 400 9.33 -3.52 8.11
N SER A 401 9.25 -3.01 6.90
CA SER A 401 10.28 -3.16 5.86
C SER A 401 11.23 -1.96 5.78
N THR A 402 10.92 -0.86 6.47
CA THR A 402 11.75 0.36 6.48
C THR A 402 12.72 0.34 7.66
N PRO A 403 14.03 0.14 7.45
CA PRO A 403 15.01 0.14 8.54
C PRO A 403 15.03 1.48 9.29
N GLY A 404 15.28 1.43 10.60
CA GLY A 404 15.47 2.62 11.43
C GLY A 404 14.20 3.26 11.98
N ILE A 405 13.00 2.94 11.49
CA ILE A 405 11.75 3.50 12.04
C ILE A 405 11.53 3.07 13.49
N ALA A 406 11.65 1.78 13.80
CA ALA A 406 11.53 1.30 15.17
C ALA A 406 12.57 1.95 16.10
N ALA A 407 13.81 2.12 15.64
CA ALA A 407 14.86 2.81 16.39
C ALA A 407 14.48 4.28 16.65
N ARG A 408 13.95 5.00 15.66
CA ARG A 408 13.46 6.39 15.83
C ARG A 408 12.31 6.47 16.82
N VAL A 409 11.36 5.54 16.77
CA VAL A 409 10.22 5.48 17.71
C VAL A 409 10.76 5.34 19.13
N PHE A 410 11.56 4.32 19.42
CA PHE A 410 12.02 4.03 20.77
C PHE A 410 13.10 5.01 21.27
N GLU A 411 13.92 5.60 20.40
CA GLU A 411 14.84 6.68 20.80
C GLU A 411 14.08 7.96 21.19
N THR A 412 12.96 8.27 20.52
CA THR A 412 12.13 9.45 20.81
C THR A 412 11.50 9.38 22.21
N ILE A 413 11.19 8.17 22.67
CA ILE A 413 10.58 7.90 23.98
C ILE A 413 11.52 7.11 24.90
N ARG A 414 12.84 7.27 24.75
CA ARG A 414 13.86 6.51 25.49
C ARG A 414 13.77 6.58 27.02
N ASP A 415 13.10 7.60 27.54
CA ASP A 415 12.86 7.87 28.95
C ASP A 415 11.49 7.37 29.44
N ILE A 416 10.64 6.86 28.54
CA ILE A 416 9.34 6.26 28.86
C ILE A 416 9.47 4.74 28.77
N ASN A 417 9.12 4.05 29.86
CA ASN A 417 9.19 2.60 29.89
C ASN A 417 8.15 1.96 28.96
N VAL A 418 8.58 1.01 28.14
CA VAL A 418 7.72 0.23 27.24
C VAL A 418 7.56 -1.18 27.80
N SER A 419 6.33 -1.57 28.15
CA SER A 419 6.04 -2.85 28.81
C SER A 419 5.77 -4.00 27.84
N LEU A 420 5.36 -3.69 26.61
CA LEU A 420 5.11 -4.68 25.57
C LEU A 420 5.34 -4.04 24.20
N ILE A 421 5.96 -4.78 23.28
CA ILE A 421 6.09 -4.41 21.87
C ILE A 421 5.46 -5.52 21.03
N SER A 422 4.62 -5.16 20.08
CA SER A 422 4.01 -6.06 19.12
C SER A 422 4.19 -5.50 17.71
N GLN A 423 4.93 -6.25 16.90
CA GLN A 423 5.09 -5.99 15.47
C GLN A 423 4.87 -7.33 14.76
N GLY A 424 3.66 -7.52 14.24
CA GLY A 424 3.25 -8.77 13.59
C GLY A 424 3.64 -8.87 12.11
N ALA A 425 2.92 -9.71 11.36
CA ALA A 425 3.04 -9.80 9.91
C ALA A 425 2.51 -8.56 9.17
N SER A 426 1.74 -7.70 9.86
CA SER A 426 1.23 -6.44 9.32
C SER A 426 2.39 -5.55 8.90
N ARG A 427 2.33 -5.04 7.66
CA ARG A 427 3.33 -4.10 7.14
C ARG A 427 3.05 -2.67 7.59
N VAL A 428 1.90 -2.44 8.24
CA VAL A 428 1.32 -1.11 8.38
C VAL A 428 1.23 -0.60 9.82
N ASN A 429 1.65 -1.39 10.81
CA ASN A 429 1.63 -0.99 12.21
C ASN A 429 2.94 -1.31 12.97
N LEU A 430 3.17 -0.54 14.03
CA LEU A 430 4.08 -0.84 15.14
C LEU A 430 3.37 -0.46 16.43
N THR A 431 3.06 -1.46 17.26
CA THR A 431 2.26 -1.27 18.47
C THR A 431 3.09 -1.53 19.71
N PHE A 432 2.94 -0.70 20.73
CA PHE A 432 3.60 -0.88 22.01
C PHE A 432 2.78 -0.30 23.16
N ILE A 433 3.12 -0.71 24.38
CA ILE A 433 2.36 -0.35 25.59
C ILE A 433 3.22 0.49 26.52
N VAL A 434 2.64 1.58 27.01
CA VAL A 434 3.22 2.48 28.01
C VAL A 434 2.27 2.63 29.20
N ASP A 435 2.75 3.23 30.29
CA ASP A 435 1.89 3.67 31.38
C ASP A 435 0.95 4.79 30.90
N GLU A 436 -0.32 4.74 31.30
CA GLU A 436 -1.35 5.64 30.79
C GLU A 436 -1.03 7.13 31.05
N GLU A 437 -0.31 7.43 32.12
CA GLU A 437 0.13 8.79 32.45
C GLU A 437 1.11 9.40 31.42
N HIS A 438 1.85 8.57 30.68
CA HIS A 438 2.83 9.02 29.70
C HIS A 438 2.27 9.14 28.27
N VAL A 439 1.00 8.78 28.04
CA VAL A 439 0.41 8.73 26.68
C VAL A 439 0.48 10.07 25.97
N ALA A 440 0.02 11.14 26.63
CA ALA A 440 -0.04 12.46 26.00
C ALA A 440 1.36 12.94 25.60
N GLU A 441 2.33 12.76 26.49
CA GLU A 441 3.73 13.09 26.24
C GLU A 441 4.34 12.24 25.12
N ALA A 442 4.16 10.92 25.16
CA ALA A 442 4.65 9.99 24.15
C ALA A 442 4.10 10.31 22.76
N VAL A 443 2.77 10.47 22.65
CA VAL A 443 2.09 10.76 21.37
C VAL A 443 2.54 12.10 20.81
N VAL A 444 2.67 13.15 21.64
CA VAL A 444 3.18 14.46 21.19
C VAL A 444 4.61 14.34 20.70
N ARG A 445 5.51 13.73 21.48
CA ARG A 445 6.94 13.59 21.10
C ARG A 445 7.09 12.78 19.81
N LEU A 446 6.36 11.67 19.69
CA LEU A 446 6.38 10.82 18.50
C LEU A 446 5.78 11.55 17.29
N HIS A 447 4.67 12.26 17.45
CA HIS A 447 4.07 13.04 16.37
C HIS A 447 5.04 14.13 15.90
N THR A 448 5.66 14.87 16.82
CA THR A 448 6.67 15.86 16.45
C THR A 448 7.88 15.22 15.75
N ALA A 449 8.41 14.10 16.25
CA ALA A 449 9.61 13.46 15.71
C ALA A 449 9.40 12.72 14.38
N LEU A 450 8.20 12.19 14.15
CA LEU A 450 7.90 11.33 13.01
C LEU A 450 7.08 12.05 11.93
N LEU A 451 6.23 13.02 12.30
CA LEU A 451 5.27 13.68 11.41
C LEU A 451 5.52 15.20 11.27
N GLU A 452 5.83 15.93 12.34
CA GLU A 452 6.05 17.39 12.22
C GLU A 452 7.46 17.75 11.73
N ARG A 453 8.49 17.05 12.23
CA ARG A 453 9.87 17.16 11.72
C ARG A 453 10.05 16.57 10.32
N ALA A 454 9.09 15.79 9.84
CA ALA A 454 9.02 15.32 8.45
C ALA A 454 8.39 16.35 7.51
N GLU A 455 7.61 17.32 8.02
CA GLU A 455 6.88 18.32 7.22
C GLU A 455 7.42 19.77 7.33
N ALA A 456 8.46 20.01 8.13
CA ALA A 456 9.17 21.30 8.12
C ALA A 456 10.23 21.34 7.01
N GLY A 457 9.94 22.01 5.90
CA GLY A 457 10.97 22.85 5.28
C GLY A 457 10.96 24.23 5.95
N PRO A 458 12.07 24.97 6.12
CA PRO A 458 13.49 24.61 6.29
C PRO A 458 14.01 24.93 7.72
N GLY A 459 15.11 24.30 8.16
CA GLY A 459 15.89 24.74 9.34
C GLY A 459 16.46 23.60 10.17
N VAL A 460 17.60 23.02 9.77
CA VAL A 460 18.91 23.28 10.40
C VAL A 460 18.92 23.08 11.92
N LEU A 461 19.46 21.95 12.38
CA LEU A 461 20.32 21.96 13.56
C LEU A 461 21.77 21.83 13.07
N ALA A 462 22.43 22.99 13.06
CA ALA A 462 23.87 23.23 12.91
C ALA A 462 24.65 22.32 11.93
N ARG A 463 24.64 22.67 10.64
CA ARG A 463 25.86 22.66 9.83
C ARG A 463 26.36 24.10 9.75
N ALA A 464 27.65 24.31 9.99
CA ALA A 464 28.33 25.61 9.96
C ALA A 464 27.97 26.42 8.71
N PRO A 465 27.98 27.76 8.76
CA PRO A 465 27.55 28.60 7.64
C PRO A 465 28.46 28.36 6.43
N ILE A 466 27.97 27.58 5.46
CA ILE A 466 28.59 27.49 4.15
C ILE A 466 28.30 28.82 3.47
N ARG A 467 29.35 29.62 3.31
CA ARG A 467 29.35 30.86 2.56
C ARG A 467 28.68 30.62 1.21
N ARG A 468 27.65 31.42 0.88
CA ARG A 468 27.26 31.62 -0.51
C ARG A 468 28.50 32.10 -1.28
N ALA A 469 29.07 31.22 -2.10
CA ALA A 469 29.95 31.68 -3.16
C ALA A 469 29.09 32.51 -4.12
N ALA A 470 29.47 33.77 -4.28
CA ALA A 470 28.82 34.69 -5.20
C ALA A 470 28.94 34.14 -6.64
N GLY A 471 27.81 34.02 -7.34
CA GLY A 471 27.74 33.82 -8.78
C GLY A 471 27.50 32.39 -9.24
N ARG A 472 26.24 31.93 -9.29
CA ARG A 472 25.82 30.84 -10.19
C ARG A 472 24.54 31.24 -10.91
N ARG A 473 24.54 31.08 -12.24
CA ARG A 473 23.50 31.52 -13.18
C ARG A 473 22.27 30.60 -13.11
N GLU A 474 21.07 31.18 -13.19
CA GLU A 474 19.82 30.44 -13.38
C GLU A 474 19.92 29.53 -14.63
N GLY A 475 19.64 28.24 -14.48
CA GLY A 475 19.50 27.29 -15.59
C GLY A 475 20.51 26.12 -15.69
N THR A 476 21.34 25.85 -14.69
CA THR A 476 22.28 24.71 -14.72
C THR A 476 21.82 23.56 -13.83
N VAL A 477 21.73 22.33 -14.37
CA VAL A 477 21.45 21.11 -13.58
C VAL A 477 22.70 20.74 -12.79
N ASP A 478 22.58 20.75 -11.46
CA ASP A 478 23.62 20.26 -10.55
C ASP A 478 23.50 18.72 -10.45
N PRO A 479 24.49 17.95 -10.95
CA PRO A 479 24.42 16.50 -10.95
C PRO A 479 24.46 15.91 -9.54
N VAL A 480 25.12 16.56 -8.56
CA VAL A 480 25.17 16.09 -7.17
C VAL A 480 23.80 16.25 -6.52
N GLU A 481 23.18 17.42 -6.68
CA GLU A 481 21.84 17.68 -6.15
C GLU A 481 20.80 16.74 -6.79
N LEU A 482 20.85 16.58 -8.12
CA LEU A 482 19.92 15.71 -8.83
C LEU A 482 20.11 14.24 -8.44
N ALA A 483 21.35 13.76 -8.33
CA ALA A 483 21.65 12.40 -7.88
C ALA A 483 21.03 12.13 -6.50
N ARG A 484 21.22 13.03 -5.54
CA ARG A 484 20.62 12.91 -4.20
C ARG A 484 19.10 12.83 -4.24
N ARG A 485 18.46 13.72 -4.99
CA ARG A 485 17.00 13.73 -5.14
C ARG A 485 16.46 12.45 -5.78
N LEU A 486 17.20 11.88 -6.72
CA LEU A 486 16.85 10.62 -7.36
C LEU A 486 17.06 9.42 -6.45
N ILE A 487 18.14 9.42 -5.66
CA ILE A 487 18.44 8.41 -4.64
C ILE A 487 17.37 8.42 -3.54
N ASP A 488 16.86 9.59 -3.16
CA ASP A 488 15.84 9.72 -2.10
C ASP A 488 14.46 9.20 -2.53
N ILE A 489 14.27 8.86 -3.82
CA ILE A 489 13.05 8.25 -4.33
C ILE A 489 13.28 6.73 -4.46
N PRO A 490 12.61 5.89 -3.65
CA PRO A 490 12.71 4.45 -3.77
C PRO A 490 12.35 3.97 -5.18
N SER A 491 13.18 3.08 -5.70
CA SER A 491 12.99 2.45 -7.01
C SER A 491 13.59 1.04 -7.00
N VAL A 492 13.35 0.29 -5.93
CA VAL A 492 13.72 -1.14 -5.93
C VAL A 492 12.97 -1.82 -7.08
N SER A 493 13.57 -2.76 -7.81
CA SER A 493 12.90 -3.34 -8.99
C SER A 493 11.48 -3.84 -8.66
N GLY A 494 10.47 -3.25 -9.29
CA GLY A 494 9.06 -3.37 -8.91
C GLY A 494 8.38 -2.07 -8.45
N GLU A 495 9.15 -1.06 -8.07
CA GLU A 495 8.70 0.20 -7.44
C GLU A 495 9.17 1.45 -8.22
N GLU A 496 9.42 1.33 -9.53
CA GLU A 496 10.06 2.39 -10.34
C GLU A 496 9.14 3.58 -10.67
N GLU A 497 7.82 3.46 -10.44
CA GLU A 497 6.83 4.46 -10.90
C GLU A 497 7.11 5.87 -10.36
N ALA A 498 7.43 5.98 -9.07
CA ALA A 498 7.62 7.28 -8.43
C ALA A 498 8.81 8.03 -9.03
N VAL A 499 9.93 7.34 -9.28
CA VAL A 499 11.12 7.97 -9.87
C VAL A 499 10.91 8.29 -11.36
N ALA A 500 10.19 7.45 -12.09
CA ALA A 500 9.84 7.70 -13.49
C ALA A 500 8.95 8.93 -13.65
N ARG A 501 7.91 9.08 -12.81
CA ARG A 501 7.02 10.25 -12.82
C ARG A 501 7.75 11.52 -12.38
N PHE A 502 8.59 11.43 -11.34
CA PHE A 502 9.43 12.55 -10.92
C PHE A 502 10.32 13.04 -12.07
N LEU A 503 10.97 12.12 -12.77
CA LEU A 503 11.84 12.44 -13.90
C LEU A 503 11.06 13.02 -15.07
N ALA A 504 9.89 12.47 -15.39
CA ALA A 504 9.04 13.01 -16.45
C ALA A 504 8.69 14.48 -16.17
N SER A 505 8.18 14.79 -14.97
CA SER A 505 7.87 16.18 -14.58
C SER A 505 9.10 17.07 -14.46
N HIS A 506 10.27 16.52 -14.11
CA HIS A 506 11.53 17.27 -14.10
C HIS A 506 11.96 17.65 -15.53
N LEU A 507 11.94 16.69 -16.45
CA LEU A 507 12.32 16.86 -17.85
C LEU A 507 11.34 17.76 -18.62
N GLU A 508 10.04 17.66 -18.37
CA GLU A 508 9.02 18.55 -18.95
C GLU A 508 9.25 20.01 -18.52
N ARG A 509 9.60 20.26 -17.25
CA ARG A 509 9.95 21.61 -16.77
C ARG A 509 11.22 22.15 -17.40
N LEU A 510 12.15 21.27 -17.77
CA LEU A 510 13.33 21.62 -18.55
C LEU A 510 12.98 21.82 -20.04
N GLY A 511 11.77 21.53 -20.50
CA GLY A 511 11.34 21.73 -21.88
C GLY A 511 11.55 20.54 -22.81
N TYR A 512 11.74 19.33 -22.28
CA TYR A 512 11.73 18.10 -23.07
C TYR A 512 10.31 17.66 -23.41
N ARG A 513 10.15 16.95 -24.53
CA ARG A 513 8.97 16.15 -24.79
C ARG A 513 9.18 14.77 -24.20
N VAL A 514 8.36 14.41 -23.21
CA VAL A 514 8.48 13.14 -22.47
C VAL A 514 7.33 12.22 -22.85
N GLU A 515 7.66 10.95 -23.07
CA GLU A 515 6.74 9.84 -23.22
C GLU A 515 7.07 8.79 -22.15
N LEU A 516 6.09 8.42 -21.33
CA LEU A 516 6.22 7.30 -20.41
C LEU A 516 6.03 6.00 -21.18
N LEU A 517 6.99 5.07 -21.04
CA LEU A 517 6.96 3.78 -21.68
C LEU A 517 6.46 2.73 -20.69
N GLU A 518 5.19 2.36 -20.82
CA GLU A 518 4.62 1.29 -20.00
C GLU A 518 5.27 -0.05 -20.37
N ALA A 519 6.08 -0.59 -19.45
CA ALA A 519 6.71 -1.88 -19.62
C ALA A 519 5.87 -2.97 -18.93
N PRO A 520 6.02 -3.26 -17.62
CA PRO A 520 4.95 -3.84 -16.82
C PRO A 520 3.93 -2.77 -16.38
N THR A 521 2.67 -3.18 -16.15
CA THR A 521 1.62 -2.29 -15.63
C THR A 521 2.04 -1.65 -14.30
N GLY A 522 1.99 -0.31 -14.24
CA GLY A 522 2.40 0.48 -13.09
C GLY A 522 3.92 0.64 -12.95
N ARG A 523 4.71 0.29 -13.96
CA ARG A 523 6.18 0.41 -13.93
C ARG A 523 6.71 1.05 -15.22
N PRO A 524 6.43 2.35 -15.44
CA PRO A 524 6.84 3.02 -16.67
C PRO A 524 8.34 3.32 -16.66
N GLY A 525 9.02 3.04 -17.77
CA GLY A 525 10.23 3.77 -18.14
C GLY A 525 9.86 5.10 -18.80
N LEU A 526 10.82 5.80 -19.39
CA LEU A 526 10.54 7.01 -20.16
C LEU A 526 11.51 7.24 -21.30
N VAL A 527 11.01 7.89 -22.35
CA VAL A 527 11.81 8.48 -23.43
C VAL A 527 11.55 9.98 -23.41
N ALA A 528 12.62 10.77 -23.37
CA ALA A 528 12.54 12.21 -23.52
C ALA A 528 13.36 12.66 -24.73
N THR A 529 12.81 13.57 -25.52
CA THR A 529 13.46 14.08 -26.73
C THR A 529 13.42 15.60 -26.78
N THR A 530 14.39 16.16 -27.49
CA THR A 530 14.36 17.54 -27.94
C THR A 530 13.49 17.67 -29.20
N GLY A 531 13.24 18.90 -29.70
CA GLY A 531 12.27 19.16 -30.78
C GLY A 531 12.49 18.46 -32.14
N ALA A 532 13.56 17.68 -32.31
CA ALA A 532 13.85 16.86 -33.50
C ALA A 532 14.13 15.39 -33.10
N PRO A 533 13.99 14.42 -34.03
CA PRO A 533 14.33 13.02 -33.77
C PRO A 533 15.77 12.88 -33.23
N PRO A 534 15.99 12.08 -32.16
CA PRO A 534 17.28 12.04 -31.49
C PRO A 534 18.31 11.28 -32.32
N LYS A 535 19.48 11.87 -32.57
CA LYS A 535 20.64 11.18 -33.18
C LYS A 535 21.55 10.54 -32.12
N LEU A 536 21.61 11.15 -30.94
CA LEU A 536 22.33 10.65 -29.77
C LEU A 536 21.34 10.49 -28.61
N VAL A 537 21.32 9.33 -27.98
CA VAL A 537 20.51 9.05 -26.79
C VAL A 537 21.41 8.64 -25.64
N PHE A 538 21.25 9.30 -24.50
CA PHE A 538 21.81 8.80 -23.23
C PHE A 538 20.79 7.88 -22.58
N SER A 539 21.25 6.74 -22.07
CA SER A 539 20.39 5.75 -21.44
C SER A 539 21.01 5.15 -20.19
N THR A 540 20.16 4.78 -19.23
CA THR A 540 20.52 4.03 -18.03
C THR A 540 19.23 3.48 -17.42
N HIS A 541 19.34 2.51 -16.51
CA HIS A 541 18.18 1.99 -15.80
C HIS A 541 17.75 2.89 -14.62
N LEU A 542 16.49 2.69 -14.18
CA LEU A 542 15.87 3.38 -13.06
C LEU A 542 15.86 2.54 -11.81
N ASP A 543 15.81 1.22 -11.91
CA ASP A 543 15.66 0.36 -10.75
C ASP A 543 16.97 0.15 -9.98
N THR A 544 16.84 -0.33 -8.74
CA THR A 544 17.95 -0.64 -7.83
C THR A 544 17.67 -1.94 -7.08
N VAL A 545 18.70 -2.55 -6.48
CA VAL A 545 18.52 -3.69 -5.56
C VAL A 545 18.02 -3.30 -4.15
N PRO A 546 17.32 -4.21 -3.43
CA PRO A 546 17.03 -4.01 -2.01
C PRO A 546 18.28 -4.19 -1.10
N PRO A 547 18.29 -3.64 0.12
CA PRO A 547 17.35 -2.64 0.63
C PRO A 547 17.63 -1.25 0.04
N HIS A 548 16.59 -0.42 -0.05
CA HIS A 548 16.75 1.01 -0.30
C HIS A 548 17.26 1.72 0.95
N PHE A 549 18.15 2.69 0.77
CA PHE A 549 18.55 3.65 1.79
C PHE A 549 18.79 5.02 1.15
N ALA A 550 18.32 6.06 1.84
CA ALA A 550 18.28 7.43 1.35
C ALA A 550 19.69 8.03 1.16
N SER A 551 19.72 9.18 0.50
CA SER A 551 20.96 9.85 0.16
C SER A 551 21.68 10.40 1.40
N GLY A 552 22.98 10.13 1.47
CA GLY A 552 23.90 10.77 2.39
C GLY A 552 24.89 11.64 1.60
N GLU A 553 25.51 12.62 2.26
CA GLU A 553 26.57 13.42 1.64
C GLU A 553 27.58 13.85 2.71
N ASP A 554 28.86 13.64 2.41
CA ASP A 554 30.00 14.26 3.09
C ASP A 554 30.75 15.19 2.12
N GLU A 555 31.97 15.63 2.42
CA GLU A 555 32.70 16.55 1.52
C GLU A 555 33.03 15.92 0.16
N GLU A 556 33.30 14.62 0.11
CA GLU A 556 33.88 13.93 -1.04
C GLU A 556 32.85 13.06 -1.80
N TYR A 557 31.90 12.47 -1.09
CA TYR A 557 31.00 11.44 -1.60
C TYR A 557 29.52 11.80 -1.47
N VAL A 558 28.74 11.29 -2.42
CA VAL A 558 27.31 11.05 -2.28
C VAL A 558 27.10 9.58 -1.98
N TYR A 559 26.31 9.27 -0.96
CA TYR A 559 25.93 7.93 -0.55
C TYR A 559 24.47 7.67 -0.89
N GLY A 560 24.11 6.40 -1.05
CA GLY A 560 22.72 5.99 -1.20
C GLY A 560 22.56 4.81 -2.15
N ARG A 561 21.43 4.11 -2.06
CA ARG A 561 21.14 3.02 -3.00
C ARG A 561 20.98 3.59 -4.42
N GLY A 562 21.74 3.04 -5.37
CA GLY A 562 21.79 3.53 -6.75
C GLY A 562 22.74 4.73 -6.94
N ALA A 563 23.52 5.15 -5.94
CA ALA A 563 24.41 6.30 -6.05
C ALA A 563 25.44 6.16 -7.18
N CYS A 564 26.07 5.00 -7.31
CA CYS A 564 26.99 4.72 -8.42
C CYS A 564 26.37 3.83 -9.50
N ASP A 565 25.37 3.02 -9.16
CA ASP A 565 24.82 1.99 -10.05
C ASP A 565 23.84 2.54 -11.09
N ALA A 566 23.00 3.53 -10.72
CA ALA A 566 21.94 4.02 -11.62
C ALA A 566 21.69 5.53 -11.52
N LYS A 567 21.40 6.04 -10.32
CA LYS A 567 20.90 7.41 -10.09
C LYS A 567 21.95 8.49 -10.29
N GLY A 568 23.19 8.23 -9.86
CA GLY A 568 24.30 9.15 -10.12
C GLY A 568 24.60 9.24 -11.61
N ILE A 569 24.65 8.10 -12.29
CA ILE A 569 24.85 8.01 -13.74
C ILE A 569 23.75 8.79 -14.48
N LEU A 570 22.49 8.56 -14.11
CA LEU A 570 21.34 9.26 -14.66
C LEU A 570 21.47 10.78 -14.51
N ALA A 571 21.84 11.24 -13.30
CA ALA A 571 22.03 12.66 -13.03
C ALA A 571 23.17 13.25 -13.88
N ALA A 572 24.27 12.50 -14.06
CA ALA A 572 25.38 12.92 -14.90
C ALA A 572 25.00 13.02 -16.39
N GLN A 573 24.25 12.04 -16.90
CA GLN A 573 23.73 12.04 -18.27
C GLN A 573 22.79 13.21 -18.53
N LEU A 574 21.86 13.49 -17.60
CA LEU A 574 20.94 14.61 -17.73
C LEU A 574 21.67 15.95 -17.71
N ALA A 575 22.63 16.13 -16.79
CA ALA A 575 23.48 17.32 -16.75
C ALA A 575 24.30 17.50 -18.04
N ALA A 576 24.80 16.41 -18.62
CA ALA A 576 25.52 16.46 -19.89
C ALA A 576 24.62 16.82 -21.07
N ALA A 577 23.40 16.27 -21.12
CA ALA A 577 22.41 16.59 -22.12
C ALA A 577 22.04 18.09 -22.09
N GLU A 578 21.86 18.67 -20.90
CA GLU A 578 21.60 20.10 -20.74
C GLU A 578 22.77 20.99 -21.19
N ARG A 579 24.02 20.58 -20.92
CA ARG A 579 25.20 21.30 -21.42
C ARG A 579 25.27 21.28 -22.95
N LEU A 580 25.04 20.12 -23.57
CA LEU A 580 24.98 20.00 -25.03
C LEU A 580 23.81 20.79 -25.62
N ARG A 581 22.65 20.82 -24.96
CA ARG A 581 21.49 21.60 -25.38
C ARG A 581 21.75 23.10 -25.32
N ALA A 582 22.46 23.57 -24.30
CA ALA A 582 22.91 24.96 -24.19
C ALA A 582 23.88 25.37 -25.33
N GLU A 583 24.56 24.41 -25.96
CA GLU A 583 25.37 24.60 -27.19
C GLU A 583 24.53 24.61 -28.48
N GLY A 584 23.20 24.53 -28.37
CA GLY A 584 22.28 24.56 -29.51
C GLY A 584 21.96 23.18 -30.10
N ARG A 585 22.30 22.09 -29.42
CA ARG A 585 21.95 20.72 -29.86
C ARG A 585 20.47 20.43 -29.60
N ASN A 586 19.74 20.08 -30.64
CA ASN A 586 18.32 19.74 -30.61
C ASN A 586 18.01 18.32 -31.11
N ASP A 587 19.05 17.50 -31.29
CA ASP A 587 19.02 16.13 -31.77
C ASP A 587 19.43 15.11 -30.68
N LEU A 588 19.04 15.40 -29.42
CA LEU A 588 19.36 14.60 -28.24
C LEU A 588 18.13 13.88 -27.68
N GLY A 589 18.34 12.70 -27.12
CA GLY A 589 17.34 11.97 -26.35
C GLY A 589 17.87 11.45 -25.02
N LEU A 590 16.94 11.16 -24.12
CA LEU A 590 17.17 10.47 -22.85
C LEU A 590 16.22 9.27 -22.81
N LEU A 591 16.75 8.09 -22.49
CA LEU A 591 16.00 6.85 -22.39
C LEU A 591 16.27 6.22 -21.03
N PHE A 592 15.30 6.24 -20.12
CA PHE A 592 15.46 5.60 -18.81
C PHE A 592 14.51 4.42 -18.68
N VAL A 593 15.07 3.24 -18.45
CA VAL A 593 14.36 1.96 -18.51
C VAL A 593 14.23 1.32 -17.13
N VAL A 594 13.35 0.32 -17.01
CA VAL A 594 13.06 -0.37 -15.74
C VAL A 594 13.41 -1.85 -15.83
N ASP A 595 13.58 -2.46 -14.66
CA ASP A 595 13.76 -3.90 -14.46
C ASP A 595 15.10 -4.47 -14.98
N GLU A 596 16.16 -3.66 -15.06
CA GLU A 596 17.50 -4.12 -15.48
C GLU A 596 18.00 -5.23 -14.56
N GLU A 597 17.87 -5.02 -13.23
CA GLU A 597 18.41 -5.89 -12.18
C GLU A 597 17.84 -7.32 -12.24
N ARG A 598 16.68 -7.48 -12.88
CA ARG A 598 15.97 -8.75 -13.00
C ARG A 598 15.98 -9.32 -14.40
N GLY A 599 15.58 -8.56 -15.41
CA GLY A 599 15.27 -9.15 -16.72
C GLY A 599 15.25 -8.19 -17.91
N SER A 600 15.58 -6.91 -17.71
CA SER A 600 15.67 -5.89 -18.76
C SER A 600 14.37 -5.74 -19.55
N VAL A 601 13.21 -5.89 -18.89
CA VAL A 601 11.90 -5.83 -19.55
C VAL A 601 11.68 -4.42 -20.14
N GLY A 602 12.05 -3.37 -19.40
CA GLY A 602 11.96 -1.99 -19.88
C GLY A 602 12.78 -1.75 -21.14
N ALA A 603 14.02 -2.25 -21.19
CA ALA A 603 14.88 -2.14 -22.36
C ALA A 603 14.28 -2.84 -23.60
N ARG A 604 13.70 -4.03 -23.43
CA ARG A 604 13.03 -4.75 -24.54
C ARG A 604 11.84 -3.97 -25.11
N VAL A 605 11.04 -3.34 -24.25
CA VAL A 605 9.91 -2.50 -24.66
C VAL A 605 10.41 -1.24 -25.36
N ALA A 606 11.40 -0.55 -24.78
CA ALA A 606 12.02 0.63 -25.38
C ALA A 606 12.65 0.33 -26.75
N ASN A 607 13.17 -0.88 -26.97
CA ASN A 607 13.76 -1.28 -28.24
C ASN A 607 12.77 -1.28 -29.41
N ALA A 608 11.46 -1.38 -29.13
CA ALA A 608 10.41 -1.31 -30.14
C ALA A 608 9.96 0.13 -30.46
N HIS A 609 10.46 1.12 -29.73
CA HIS A 609 10.03 2.52 -29.85
C HIS A 609 10.35 3.10 -31.24
N PRO A 610 9.47 3.93 -31.84
CA PRO A 610 9.70 4.51 -33.17
C PRO A 610 11.02 5.27 -33.32
N PHE A 611 11.43 6.03 -32.27
CA PHE A 611 12.70 6.77 -32.29
C PHE A 611 13.95 5.90 -32.28
N ALA A 612 13.86 4.61 -31.90
CA ALA A 612 15.03 3.73 -31.86
C ALA A 612 15.73 3.72 -33.22
N ARG A 613 14.96 3.65 -34.32
CA ARG A 613 15.50 3.57 -35.69
C ARG A 613 16.13 4.86 -36.21
N GLU A 614 15.80 6.00 -35.57
CA GLU A 614 16.33 7.33 -35.88
C GLU A 614 17.64 7.59 -35.13
N CYS A 615 17.82 6.93 -33.98
CA CYS A 615 19.03 7.01 -33.18
C CYS A 615 20.25 6.46 -33.93
N ARG A 616 21.36 7.21 -33.93
CA ARG A 616 22.65 6.75 -34.46
C ARG A 616 23.52 6.17 -33.36
N TRP A 617 23.50 6.79 -32.18
CA TRP A 617 24.39 6.49 -31.07
C TRP A 617 23.60 6.39 -29.77
N LEU A 618 23.79 5.28 -29.05
CA LEU A 618 23.28 5.10 -27.70
C LEU A 618 24.47 5.08 -26.74
N ILE A 619 24.49 5.96 -25.75
CA ILE A 619 25.44 5.88 -24.64
C ILE A 619 24.67 5.34 -23.43
N ASP A 620 24.85 4.05 -23.17
CA ASP A 620 24.30 3.36 -22.02
C ASP A 620 25.20 3.58 -20.80
N GLY A 621 24.58 3.77 -19.65
CA GLY A 621 25.21 4.20 -18.41
C GLY A 621 25.36 3.06 -17.43
N GLU A 622 26.59 2.80 -16.99
CA GLU A 622 26.93 1.76 -16.01
C GLU A 622 28.15 2.20 -15.18
N PRO A 623 28.41 1.62 -13.99
CA PRO A 623 29.52 2.02 -13.12
C PRO A 623 30.87 1.50 -13.64
N THR A 624 31.38 2.19 -14.66
CA THR A 624 32.61 1.87 -15.39
C THR A 624 33.85 2.62 -14.90
N GLU A 625 33.76 3.30 -13.75
CA GLU A 625 34.80 4.20 -13.22
C GLU A 625 35.21 5.29 -14.21
N ASN A 626 34.23 5.79 -14.99
CA ASN A 626 34.44 6.74 -16.08
C ASN A 626 35.34 6.24 -17.25
N LYS A 627 35.50 4.92 -17.40
CA LYS A 627 36.23 4.30 -18.52
C LYS A 627 35.23 3.83 -19.57
N LEU A 628 35.52 4.07 -20.85
CA LEU A 628 34.68 3.59 -21.93
C LEU A 628 34.78 2.08 -22.04
N ALA A 629 33.71 1.37 -21.69
CA ALA A 629 33.70 -0.08 -21.80
C ALA A 629 33.60 -0.50 -23.28
N VAL A 630 34.60 -1.26 -23.72
CA VAL A 630 34.71 -1.82 -25.08
C VAL A 630 34.21 -3.27 -25.15
N GLY A 631 33.76 -3.82 -24.03
CA GLY A 631 33.02 -5.07 -24.01
C GLY A 631 32.41 -5.36 -22.65
N CYS A 632 31.32 -6.12 -22.65
CA CYS A 632 30.64 -6.60 -21.45
C CYS A 632 30.39 -8.12 -21.54
N LYS A 633 30.48 -8.80 -20.40
CA LYS A 633 30.20 -10.25 -20.30
C LYS A 633 28.71 -10.52 -20.42
N GLY A 634 28.38 -11.69 -20.96
CA GLY A 634 27.01 -12.20 -21.00
C GLY A 634 26.57 -12.75 -19.64
N SER A 635 25.32 -13.19 -19.57
CA SER A 635 24.76 -13.85 -18.40
C SER A 635 23.87 -15.03 -18.79
N LEU A 636 23.85 -16.05 -17.92
CA LEU A 636 22.95 -17.19 -17.97
C LEU A 636 22.43 -17.46 -16.55
N ARG A 637 21.12 -17.32 -16.34
CA ARG A 637 20.46 -17.65 -15.07
C ARG A 637 19.82 -19.02 -15.16
N VAL A 638 20.09 -19.86 -14.16
CA VAL A 638 19.68 -21.27 -14.16
C VAL A 638 19.17 -21.68 -12.78
N THR A 639 18.09 -22.44 -12.70
CA THR A 639 17.68 -23.15 -11.48
C THR A 639 17.91 -24.65 -11.65
N LEU A 640 18.55 -25.26 -10.66
CA LEU A 640 18.65 -26.71 -10.52
C LEU A 640 17.62 -27.18 -9.51
N ARG A 641 16.83 -28.20 -9.84
CA ARG A 641 15.84 -28.81 -8.93
C ARG A 641 16.20 -30.26 -8.65
N GLY A 642 16.44 -30.57 -7.37
CA GLY A 642 16.56 -31.92 -6.86
C GLY A 642 15.20 -32.46 -6.46
N GLU A 643 14.91 -33.70 -6.84
CA GLU A 643 13.73 -34.44 -6.40
C GLU A 643 14.16 -35.63 -5.55
N GLY A 644 13.37 -35.86 -4.50
CA GLY A 644 13.61 -36.87 -3.50
C GLY A 644 12.32 -37.59 -3.10
N THR A 645 12.43 -38.43 -2.08
CA THR A 645 11.29 -39.11 -1.46
C THR A 645 11.34 -38.84 0.02
N GLY A 646 10.29 -38.20 0.53
CA GLY A 646 10.18 -37.83 1.94
C GLY A 646 10.11 -39.06 2.85
N GLY A 647 10.59 -38.90 4.07
CA GLY A 647 10.62 -39.96 5.08
C GLY A 647 11.10 -39.44 6.42
N HIS A 648 10.94 -40.23 7.48
CA HIS A 648 11.50 -39.87 8.78
C HIS A 648 13.00 -40.14 8.78
N SER A 649 13.80 -39.18 9.25
CA SER A 649 15.27 -39.29 9.26
C SER A 649 15.84 -40.46 10.09
N ALA A 650 15.02 -41.09 10.94
CA ALA A 650 15.40 -42.27 11.71
C ALA A 650 15.51 -43.54 10.85
N TYR A 651 14.92 -43.52 9.65
CA TYR A 651 14.94 -44.60 8.67
C TYR A 651 15.39 -44.04 7.32
N PRO A 652 16.64 -43.58 7.21
CA PRO A 652 17.15 -42.91 6.00
C PRO A 652 17.05 -43.77 4.74
N GLU A 653 17.08 -45.11 4.88
CA GLU A 653 16.92 -46.07 3.79
C GLU A 653 15.53 -46.06 3.16
N ARG A 654 14.52 -45.47 3.82
CA ARG A 654 13.13 -45.38 3.31
C ARG A 654 12.85 -44.12 2.51
N GLY A 655 13.81 -43.21 2.40
CA GLY A 655 13.67 -41.97 1.64
C GLY A 655 14.91 -41.68 0.80
N ARG A 656 14.82 -40.64 -0.03
CA ARG A 656 15.93 -40.12 -0.82
C ARG A 656 15.94 -38.61 -0.65
N SER A 657 16.99 -38.04 -0.07
CA SER A 657 17.06 -36.60 0.18
C SER A 657 17.32 -35.84 -1.12
N ALA A 658 16.39 -34.99 -1.51
CA ALA A 658 16.57 -34.04 -2.61
C ALA A 658 17.76 -33.09 -2.38
N ILE A 659 18.03 -32.74 -1.11
CA ILE A 659 19.19 -31.92 -0.74
C ILE A 659 20.49 -32.64 -1.09
N HIS A 660 20.63 -33.93 -0.76
CA HIS A 660 21.86 -34.67 -1.08
C HIS A 660 22.08 -34.77 -2.59
N VAL A 661 21.01 -35.08 -3.35
CA VAL A 661 21.05 -35.11 -4.81
C VAL A 661 21.53 -33.77 -5.39
N LEU A 662 21.03 -32.67 -4.83
CA LEU A 662 21.43 -31.34 -5.25
C LEU A 662 22.87 -31.01 -4.86
N LEU A 663 23.33 -31.40 -3.66
CA LEU A 663 24.72 -31.21 -3.23
C LEU A 663 25.70 -31.92 -4.16
N ASP A 664 25.43 -33.18 -4.53
CA ASP A 664 26.27 -33.95 -5.45
C ASP A 664 26.33 -33.29 -6.83
N ALA A 665 25.18 -32.80 -7.34
CA ALA A 665 25.15 -32.10 -8.62
C ALA A 665 25.92 -30.77 -8.58
N LEU A 666 25.79 -30.01 -7.48
CA LEU A 666 26.50 -28.74 -7.31
C LEU A 666 28.00 -28.92 -7.14
N ASP A 667 28.46 -30.01 -6.52
CA ASP A 667 29.89 -30.29 -6.40
C ASP A 667 30.53 -30.51 -7.77
N ASP A 668 29.86 -31.27 -8.64
CA ASP A 668 30.32 -31.44 -10.02
C ASP A 668 30.26 -30.15 -10.84
N VAL A 669 29.22 -29.31 -10.63
CA VAL A 669 29.15 -27.98 -11.26
C VAL A 669 30.33 -27.10 -10.82
N ARG A 670 30.76 -27.17 -9.56
CA ARG A 670 31.93 -26.43 -9.05
C ARG A 670 33.24 -26.93 -9.65
N ALA A 671 33.31 -28.19 -10.05
CA ALA A 671 34.49 -28.78 -10.70
C ALA A 671 34.57 -28.52 -12.22
N VAL A 672 33.54 -27.92 -12.83
CA VAL A 672 33.54 -27.64 -14.27
C VAL A 672 34.61 -26.62 -14.65
N ALA A 673 35.46 -27.00 -15.61
CA ALA A 673 36.34 -26.07 -16.29
C ALA A 673 35.55 -25.27 -17.34
N TRP A 674 35.10 -24.07 -16.96
CA TRP A 674 34.31 -23.21 -17.84
C TRP A 674 35.13 -22.62 -19.01
N PRO A 675 34.48 -22.29 -20.15
CA PRO A 675 35.14 -21.65 -21.28
C PRO A 675 35.80 -20.31 -20.93
N LYS A 676 36.91 -20.02 -21.61
CA LYS A 676 37.69 -18.77 -21.48
C LYS A 676 37.77 -18.07 -22.84
N ASP A 677 37.94 -16.75 -22.82
CA ASP A 677 38.17 -15.91 -23.99
C ASP A 677 39.26 -14.90 -23.69
N ASP A 678 40.17 -14.65 -24.63
CA ASP A 678 41.33 -13.76 -24.40
C ASP A 678 40.92 -12.29 -24.17
N TYR A 679 39.74 -11.89 -24.66
CA TYR A 679 39.24 -10.53 -24.56
C TYR A 679 38.36 -10.33 -23.33
N PHE A 680 37.43 -11.24 -23.07
CA PHE A 680 36.50 -11.16 -21.94
C PHE A 680 37.03 -11.82 -20.67
N GLY A 681 38.05 -12.69 -20.75
CA GLY A 681 38.59 -13.47 -19.63
C GLY A 681 37.79 -14.74 -19.34
N ASP A 682 37.59 -15.05 -18.06
CA ASP A 682 36.99 -16.32 -17.62
C ASP A 682 35.45 -16.29 -17.54
N THR A 683 34.79 -17.39 -17.91
CA THR A 683 33.39 -17.65 -17.51
C THR A 683 33.35 -17.98 -16.02
N THR A 684 32.45 -17.36 -15.26
CA THR A 684 32.33 -17.59 -13.81
C THR A 684 30.93 -18.04 -13.43
N CYS A 685 30.81 -19.08 -12.60
CA CYS A 685 29.53 -19.59 -12.10
C CYS A 685 29.37 -19.28 -10.61
N ASN A 686 28.31 -18.54 -10.26
CA ASN A 686 27.94 -18.27 -8.87
C ASN A 686 26.71 -19.12 -8.48
N ILE A 687 26.80 -19.90 -7.40
CA ILE A 687 25.66 -20.59 -6.78
C ILE A 687 25.13 -19.66 -5.69
N GLY A 688 24.12 -18.86 -6.03
CA GLY A 688 23.68 -17.76 -5.17
C GLY A 688 22.63 -18.14 -4.12
N VAL A 689 21.84 -19.19 -4.38
CA VAL A 689 20.74 -19.60 -3.51
C VAL A 689 20.68 -21.11 -3.45
N ILE A 690 20.45 -21.66 -2.25
CA ILE A 690 20.12 -23.08 -2.03
C ILE A 690 18.97 -23.14 -1.02
N VAL A 691 17.89 -23.85 -1.36
CA VAL A 691 16.71 -24.04 -0.50
C VAL A 691 16.28 -25.51 -0.58
N GLY A 692 15.98 -26.15 0.54
CA GLY A 692 15.42 -27.51 0.55
C GLY A 692 15.10 -28.01 1.94
N GLY A 693 14.17 -28.97 2.01
CA GLY A 693 13.70 -29.57 3.26
C GLY A 693 12.75 -28.68 4.08
N THR A 694 12.12 -29.27 5.09
CA THR A 694 11.12 -28.60 5.95
C THR A 694 11.53 -28.60 7.42
N GLN A 695 12.07 -29.71 7.92
CA GLN A 695 12.53 -29.89 9.30
C GLN A 695 13.73 -30.84 9.33
N ALA A 696 14.58 -30.74 10.36
CA ALA A 696 15.81 -31.53 10.46
C ALA A 696 15.57 -33.04 10.57
N ASN A 697 14.41 -33.46 11.07
CA ASN A 697 14.02 -34.88 11.21
C ASN A 697 13.23 -35.43 10.01
N VAL A 698 13.09 -34.66 8.93
CA VAL A 698 12.38 -35.05 7.71
C VAL A 698 13.38 -35.11 6.55
N ILE A 699 13.44 -36.25 5.87
CA ILE A 699 14.20 -36.40 4.62
C ILE A 699 13.56 -35.49 3.58
N ALA A 700 14.33 -34.55 3.02
CA ALA A 700 13.81 -33.53 2.12
C ALA A 700 13.28 -34.16 0.81
N PRO A 701 11.98 -34.01 0.48
CA PRO A 701 11.43 -34.48 -0.78
C PRO A 701 11.77 -33.56 -1.95
N ASP A 702 12.09 -32.29 -1.69
CA ASP A 702 12.42 -31.28 -2.69
C ASP A 702 13.57 -30.37 -2.23
N ALA A 703 14.36 -29.92 -3.21
CA ALA A 703 15.40 -28.92 -3.04
C ALA A 703 15.65 -28.17 -4.36
N ARG A 704 16.13 -26.93 -4.28
CA ARG A 704 16.52 -26.11 -5.45
C ARG A 704 17.77 -25.29 -5.19
N ALA A 705 18.53 -25.04 -6.24
CA ALA A 705 19.63 -24.08 -6.25
C ALA A 705 19.52 -23.14 -7.44
N ASP A 706 19.76 -21.84 -7.22
CA ASP A 706 19.76 -20.84 -8.28
C ASP A 706 21.21 -20.40 -8.58
N LEU A 707 21.59 -20.48 -9.85
CA LEU A 707 22.92 -20.22 -10.37
C LEU A 707 22.89 -19.02 -11.31
N HIS A 708 23.94 -18.20 -11.25
CA HIS A 708 24.17 -17.10 -12.18
C HIS A 708 25.56 -17.25 -12.79
N ILE A 709 25.62 -17.50 -14.10
CA ILE A 709 26.86 -17.73 -14.84
C ILE A 709 27.15 -16.50 -15.71
N ARG A 710 28.31 -15.88 -15.54
CA ARG A 710 28.80 -14.79 -16.41
C ARG A 710 29.52 -15.41 -17.60
N LEU A 711 29.03 -15.13 -18.80
CA LEU A 711 29.45 -15.77 -20.04
C LEU A 711 30.50 -14.94 -20.79
N VAL A 712 31.48 -15.63 -21.38
CA VAL A 712 32.44 -15.04 -22.33
C VAL A 712 32.29 -15.58 -23.75
N THR A 713 31.42 -16.58 -23.92
CA THR A 713 31.01 -17.18 -25.19
C THR A 713 29.49 -17.15 -25.31
N ASP A 714 28.94 -17.67 -26.40
CA ASP A 714 27.51 -18.02 -26.46
C ASP A 714 27.16 -19.10 -25.41
N GLN A 715 25.87 -19.29 -25.09
CA GLN A 715 25.40 -20.22 -24.07
C GLN A 715 25.64 -21.69 -24.40
N GLY A 716 25.74 -22.08 -25.67
CA GLY A 716 25.81 -23.48 -26.10
C GLY A 716 26.90 -24.29 -25.36
N PRO A 717 28.19 -23.90 -25.45
CA PRO A 717 29.28 -24.60 -24.76
C PRO A 717 29.10 -24.69 -23.24
N VAL A 718 28.55 -23.64 -22.61
CA VAL A 718 28.31 -23.59 -21.17
C VAL A 718 27.15 -24.51 -20.78
N ARG A 719 26.07 -24.53 -21.56
CA ARG A 719 24.92 -25.42 -21.35
C ARG A 719 25.30 -26.88 -21.47
N GLU A 720 26.09 -27.24 -22.48
CA GLU A 720 26.59 -28.60 -22.62
C GLU A 720 27.45 -29.05 -21.44
N LEU A 721 28.33 -28.18 -20.93
CA LEU A 721 29.15 -28.48 -19.75
C LEU A 721 28.28 -28.63 -18.49
N LEU A 722 27.30 -27.74 -18.32
CA LEU A 722 26.37 -27.78 -17.19
C LEU A 722 25.48 -29.03 -17.23
N GLU A 723 24.94 -29.39 -18.40
CA GLU A 723 24.13 -30.59 -18.60
C GLU A 723 24.93 -31.86 -18.36
N ARG A 724 26.20 -31.90 -18.79
CA ARG A 724 27.11 -33.01 -18.47
C ARG A 724 27.41 -33.11 -16.98
N ALA A 725 27.66 -31.97 -16.31
CA ALA A 725 27.97 -31.94 -14.89
C ALA A 725 26.77 -32.34 -14.02
N VAL A 726 25.57 -31.84 -14.32
CA VAL A 726 24.36 -32.19 -13.57
C VAL A 726 23.89 -33.61 -13.87
N GLY A 727 23.97 -34.04 -15.13
CA GLY A 727 23.51 -35.35 -15.59
C GLY A 727 22.01 -35.55 -15.33
N SER A 728 21.61 -36.77 -14.99
CA SER A 728 20.22 -37.12 -14.65
C SER A 728 19.86 -36.89 -13.18
N ARG A 729 20.74 -36.26 -12.38
CA ARG A 729 20.54 -36.09 -10.94
C ARG A 729 19.52 -35.01 -10.60
N ALA A 730 19.58 -33.88 -11.29
CA ALA A 730 18.69 -32.75 -11.05
C ALA A 730 18.14 -32.22 -12.37
N ARG A 731 16.95 -31.63 -12.32
CA ARG A 731 16.35 -30.95 -13.45
C ARG A 731 16.97 -29.55 -13.60
N ILE A 732 17.35 -29.21 -14.82
CA ILE A 732 17.89 -27.89 -15.17
C ILE A 732 16.78 -27.03 -15.77
N GLU A 733 16.55 -25.85 -15.20
CA GLU A 733 15.61 -24.84 -15.68
C GLU A 733 16.39 -23.59 -16.10
N TYR A 734 16.45 -23.32 -17.41
CA TYR A 734 17.11 -22.13 -17.95
C TYR A 734 16.14 -20.96 -17.89
N LEU A 735 16.48 -19.93 -17.12
CA LEU A 735 15.60 -18.80 -16.83
C LEU A 735 15.80 -17.65 -17.82
N SER A 736 17.06 -17.26 -18.06
CA SER A 736 17.40 -16.17 -18.99
C SER A 736 18.80 -16.33 -19.55
N PHE A 737 19.00 -15.76 -20.74
CA PHE A 737 20.28 -15.72 -21.44
C PHE A 737 20.48 -14.36 -22.10
N THR A 738 21.69 -13.82 -21.93
CA THR A 738 22.17 -12.61 -22.61
C THR A 738 23.61 -12.85 -23.09
N PRO A 739 23.91 -12.66 -24.39
CA PRO A 739 25.25 -12.91 -24.93
C PRO A 739 26.27 -11.85 -24.47
N PRO A 740 27.58 -12.19 -24.43
CA PRO A 740 28.63 -11.19 -24.31
C PRO A 740 28.66 -10.27 -25.53
N VAL A 741 28.99 -8.99 -25.34
CA VAL A 741 28.97 -7.98 -26.40
C VAL A 741 30.31 -7.26 -26.49
N ARG A 742 30.81 -7.12 -27.72
CA ARG A 742 31.93 -6.23 -28.06
C ARG A 742 31.36 -4.88 -28.46
N LEU A 743 31.77 -3.83 -27.76
CA LEU A 743 31.25 -2.47 -27.91
C LEU A 743 32.19 -1.61 -28.74
N THR A 744 31.71 -0.42 -29.13
CA THR A 744 32.49 0.51 -29.96
C THR A 744 33.58 1.19 -29.14
N ALA A 745 34.82 1.06 -29.60
CA ALA A 745 35.95 1.82 -29.10
C ALA A 745 35.97 3.23 -29.70
N VAL A 746 36.24 4.24 -28.87
CA VAL A 746 36.46 5.63 -29.31
C VAL A 746 37.89 6.03 -28.92
N PRO A 747 38.68 6.60 -29.86
CA PRO A 747 40.03 7.07 -29.57
C PRO A 747 40.05 8.10 -28.44
N ASP A 748 41.16 8.16 -27.70
CA ASP A 748 41.41 9.16 -26.64
C ASP A 748 40.46 9.09 -25.42
N PHE A 749 39.75 7.97 -25.26
CA PHE A 749 39.09 7.57 -24.02
C PHE A 749 39.84 6.40 -23.39
N GLU A 750 39.96 6.41 -22.06
CA GLU A 750 40.45 5.24 -21.32
C GLU A 750 39.42 4.10 -21.48
N GLN A 751 39.89 2.88 -21.76
CA GLN A 751 39.02 1.76 -22.14
C GLN A 751 39.11 0.61 -21.13
N CYS A 752 38.00 -0.10 -20.94
CA CYS A 752 37.94 -1.29 -20.09
C CYS A 752 37.04 -2.38 -20.68
N VAL A 753 37.12 -3.59 -20.13
CA VAL A 753 36.15 -4.67 -20.36
C VAL A 753 35.48 -4.95 -19.03
N VAL A 754 34.14 -4.92 -19.00
CA VAL A 754 33.37 -5.10 -17.76
C VAL A 754 32.90 -6.55 -17.59
N GLY A 755 32.90 -7.01 -16.33
CA GLY A 755 32.58 -8.39 -15.97
C GLY A 755 31.08 -8.71 -15.82
N TYR A 756 30.22 -7.72 -16.04
CA TYR A 756 28.77 -7.80 -15.87
C TYR A 756 28.03 -7.56 -17.19
N THR A 757 26.73 -7.86 -17.16
CA THR A 757 25.80 -7.68 -18.28
C THR A 757 24.99 -6.41 -18.04
N THR A 758 24.50 -5.79 -19.10
CA THR A 758 23.77 -4.50 -19.07
C THR A 758 22.56 -4.58 -20.01
N ASP A 759 21.81 -3.50 -20.16
CA ASP A 759 20.67 -3.40 -21.08
C ASP A 759 21.03 -3.31 -22.57
N VAL A 760 22.30 -3.03 -22.92
CA VAL A 760 22.78 -2.88 -24.31
C VAL A 760 22.31 -4.00 -25.26
N PRO A 761 22.40 -5.30 -24.92
CA PRO A 761 21.96 -6.37 -25.82
C PRO A 761 20.46 -6.33 -26.13
N HIS A 762 19.67 -5.67 -25.27
CA HIS A 762 18.24 -5.50 -25.42
C HIS A 762 17.84 -4.19 -26.13
N LEU A 763 18.78 -3.27 -26.34
CA LEU A 763 18.59 -1.96 -27.01
C LEU A 763 19.16 -1.92 -28.44
N SER A 764 19.26 -3.07 -29.11
CA SER A 764 19.91 -3.23 -30.42
C SER A 764 19.39 -2.34 -31.56
N ASN A 765 18.19 -1.79 -31.45
CA ASN A 765 17.61 -0.90 -32.46
C ASN A 765 18.04 0.56 -32.29
N TRP A 766 18.59 0.94 -31.14
CA TRP A 766 18.97 2.33 -30.80
C TRP A 766 20.36 2.72 -31.34
N GLY A 767 20.67 2.35 -32.58
CA GLY A 767 21.94 2.69 -33.21
C GLY A 767 23.14 1.91 -32.66
N THR A 768 24.31 2.53 -32.66
CA THR A 768 25.56 1.92 -32.21
C THR A 768 25.74 2.17 -30.71
N PRO A 769 25.84 1.11 -29.87
CA PRO A 769 25.92 1.25 -28.44
C PRO A 769 27.35 1.54 -27.95
N LEU A 770 27.44 2.43 -26.97
CA LEU A 770 28.60 2.69 -26.15
C LEU A 770 28.20 2.51 -24.68
N LEU A 771 29.16 2.19 -23.83
CA LEU A 771 28.92 1.96 -22.41
C LEU A 771 29.91 2.78 -21.59
N LEU A 772 29.40 3.72 -20.81
CA LEU A 772 30.21 4.64 -20.02
C LEU A 772 29.36 5.19 -18.88
N GLY A 773 29.93 5.26 -17.69
CA GLY A 773 29.36 5.98 -16.56
C GLY A 773 30.31 6.13 -15.38
N PRO A 774 30.08 7.13 -14.53
CA PRO A 774 30.83 7.32 -13.29
C PRO A 774 30.43 6.29 -12.23
N GLY A 775 31.30 6.07 -11.26
CA GLY A 775 31.08 5.12 -10.18
C GLY A 775 31.70 3.76 -10.44
N SER A 776 31.93 3.00 -9.37
CA SER A 776 32.59 1.68 -9.43
C SER A 776 31.59 0.56 -9.14
N ILE A 777 31.64 -0.50 -9.95
CA ILE A 777 30.86 -1.73 -9.70
C ILE A 777 31.20 -2.37 -8.34
N HIS A 778 32.35 -2.03 -7.75
CA HIS A 778 32.76 -2.49 -6.43
C HIS A 778 31.99 -1.83 -5.29
N ASP A 779 31.45 -0.63 -5.50
CA ASP A 779 30.58 0.06 -4.53
C ASP A 779 29.09 -0.26 -4.78
N ALA A 780 28.73 -0.65 -6.00
CA ALA A 780 27.37 -1.03 -6.39
C ALA A 780 26.83 -2.17 -5.51
N HIS A 781 25.55 -2.08 -5.15
CA HIS A 781 24.82 -3.08 -4.35
C HIS A 781 25.33 -3.27 -2.92
N THR A 782 26.34 -2.52 -2.49
CA THR A 782 26.87 -2.59 -1.12
C THR A 782 25.98 -1.83 -0.13
N ALA A 783 26.18 -2.06 1.18
CA ALA A 783 25.49 -1.33 2.25
C ALA A 783 25.95 0.14 2.40
N ARG A 784 27.01 0.54 1.70
CA ARG A 784 27.56 1.90 1.70
C ARG A 784 27.83 2.37 0.27
N GLU A 785 26.93 1.98 -0.64
CA GLU A 785 27.00 2.41 -2.03
C GLU A 785 27.15 3.93 -2.11
N ARG A 786 28.13 4.37 -2.89
CA ARG A 786 28.59 5.75 -2.93
C ARG A 786 29.23 6.08 -4.27
N ILE A 787 29.28 7.37 -4.57
CA ILE A 787 29.96 7.92 -5.74
C ILE A 787 30.71 9.19 -5.33
N ALA A 788 31.96 9.34 -5.77
CA ALA A 788 32.72 10.55 -5.51
C ALA A 788 32.13 11.71 -6.33
N LYS A 789 31.97 12.89 -5.72
CA LYS A 789 31.43 14.07 -6.43
C LYS A 789 32.31 14.48 -7.60
N ALA A 790 33.63 14.45 -7.40
CA ALA A 790 34.60 14.73 -8.47
C ALA A 790 34.50 13.72 -9.63
N GLU A 791 34.21 12.45 -9.31
CA GLU A 791 34.01 11.42 -10.33
C GLU A 791 32.69 11.63 -11.08
N LEU A 792 31.62 11.99 -10.38
CA LEU A 792 30.34 12.34 -10.97
C LEU A 792 30.46 13.54 -11.93
N GLU A 793 31.13 14.62 -11.50
CA GLU A 793 31.38 15.80 -12.33
C GLU A 793 32.24 15.46 -13.57
N ARG A 794 33.28 14.65 -13.38
CA ARG A 794 34.10 14.15 -14.50
C ARG A 794 33.29 13.31 -15.48
N GLY A 795 32.33 12.54 -14.99
CA GLY A 795 31.38 11.79 -15.83
C GLY A 795 30.57 12.71 -16.73
N VAL A 796 30.07 13.84 -16.20
CA VAL A 796 29.38 14.86 -17.01
C VAL A 796 30.28 15.39 -18.13
N GLU A 797 31.53 15.71 -17.82
CA GLU A 797 32.50 16.20 -18.81
C GLU A 797 32.79 15.18 -19.90
N LEU A 798 32.93 13.91 -19.53
CA LEU A 798 33.17 12.82 -20.47
C LEU A 798 31.95 12.56 -21.37
N TYR A 799 30.74 12.58 -20.83
CA TYR A 799 29.51 12.47 -21.64
C TYR A 799 29.39 13.63 -22.63
N VAL A 800 29.69 14.87 -22.23
CA VAL A 800 29.70 16.02 -23.14
C VAL A 800 30.77 15.85 -24.23
N ARG A 801 32.00 15.48 -23.85
CA ARG A 801 33.10 15.26 -24.80
C ARG A 801 32.76 14.16 -25.81
N LEU A 802 32.24 13.03 -25.33
CA LEU A 802 31.85 11.89 -26.14
C LEU A 802 30.68 12.25 -27.07
N GLY A 803 29.65 12.91 -26.55
CA GLY A 803 28.52 13.39 -27.34
C GLY A 803 28.95 14.33 -28.46
N ARG A 804 29.88 15.26 -28.21
CA ARG A 804 30.45 16.14 -29.24
C ARG A 804 31.17 15.36 -30.33
N ALA A 805 32.04 14.40 -29.94
CA ALA A 805 32.79 13.59 -30.88
C ALA A 805 31.86 12.79 -31.80
N LEU A 806 30.91 12.04 -31.23
CA LEU A 806 29.99 11.18 -31.96
C LEU A 806 29.06 11.95 -32.90
N LEU A 807 28.68 13.16 -32.49
CA LEU A 807 27.80 14.02 -33.29
C LEU A 807 28.53 14.84 -34.36
N ALA A 808 29.87 14.93 -34.30
CA ALA A 808 30.70 15.55 -35.34
C ALA A 808 31.03 14.57 -36.49
N GLU A 809 30.95 13.26 -36.26
CA GLU A 809 31.28 12.24 -37.26
C GLU A 809 30.19 12.07 -38.35
N PRO A 810 30.56 11.88 -39.63
CA PRO A 810 29.67 11.35 -40.65
C PRO A 810 29.31 9.87 -40.36
N ALA A 811 28.19 9.38 -40.89
CA ALA A 811 27.61 8.08 -40.49
C ALA A 811 28.60 6.90 -40.66
N PRO A 812 28.77 6.01 -39.66
CA PRO A 812 29.30 4.69 -39.94
C PRO A 812 28.28 3.92 -40.80
N ALA A 813 28.76 3.22 -41.83
CA ALA A 813 27.91 2.37 -42.66
C ALA A 813 27.27 1.27 -41.79
N ARG A 814 25.94 1.18 -41.80
CA ARG A 814 25.20 0.10 -41.12
C ARG A 814 25.79 -1.24 -41.56
N ARG A 815 26.34 -2.02 -40.61
CA ARG A 815 26.67 -3.43 -40.87
C ARG A 815 25.37 -4.14 -41.24
N GLY A 816 25.22 -4.46 -42.52
CA GLY A 816 24.11 -5.26 -43.00
C GLY A 816 24.05 -6.56 -42.22
N LYS A 817 22.85 -6.92 -41.75
CA LYS A 817 22.57 -8.27 -41.25
C LYS A 817 23.03 -9.26 -42.32
N THR A 818 24.12 -9.97 -42.06
CA THR A 818 24.44 -11.20 -42.79
C THR A 818 23.26 -12.14 -42.59
N ALA A 819 22.53 -12.39 -43.68
CA ALA A 819 21.61 -13.50 -43.77
C ALA A 819 22.41 -14.81 -43.72
N GLY A 820 21.97 -15.75 -42.88
CA GLY A 820 22.52 -17.12 -42.75
C GLY A 820 22.84 -17.43 -41.29
N ALA A 821 22.27 -18.43 -40.63
CA ALA A 821 21.36 -19.50 -41.03
C ALA A 821 20.50 -19.90 -39.82
N ARG A 822 19.27 -20.38 -40.06
CA ARG A 822 18.56 -21.31 -39.16
C ARG A 822 19.02 -22.73 -39.50
N PRO A 823 18.92 -23.73 -38.61
CA PRO A 823 18.60 -23.68 -37.18
C PRO A 823 19.84 -23.85 -36.27
#